data_AF-A0A1F9ZA74-F1
#
_entry.id   AF-A0A1F9ZA74-F1
#
_cell.length_a   1.000
_cell.length_b   1.000
_cell.length_c   1.000
_cell.angle_alpha   90.00
_cell.angle_beta   90.00
_cell.angle_gamma   90.00
#
_symmetry.space_group_name_H-M   'P 1'
#
loop_
_entity.id
_entity.type
_entity.pdbx_description
1 polymer ?
#
loop_
_entity_poly.entity_id
_entity_poly.type
_entity_poly.pdbx_seq_one_letter_code
_entity_poly.pdbx_strand_id
1 'polypeptide(L)'
;MRTVRHPGGSQSEGVVFLRSGNPEASVHVKDGSRLRGRAALKQVWQDSYDESCILELHARVDMDGLLKEYGDATLQRSAKLVKKSKVPQPIERSEAEMAISEWKAKGYVTASLEAALDGDPAGLTVTYLSFREATKRAEAVAETLDRLDLTGFEGRGAAIREKLKDPLRHADLDTEVESLRDAIDSRRQMEVRRQIETVRERDSRERTTKVLELVSKQPSTEGGAGPVRSPEVAKVLGDAAPTPDAVTNLLEPFTFDAFVVGESNRFAHAAAISVATDPKKAYNPLVIVAGPGLGKTHLLHAIGNEARNRSRGAKVLYLTTQAFDQGLQGGEGDASRDAFRAALTSLDCLLLDDIQGLGGRPEAQAELLHVFESLSRADRHIVLASDRSPKAISDLDERLVSRLESGLVATIQPPGKETRVAILARRARAVRLEVSSEVLGYIADLVEDNVRELGGAFNRVIAFSSVMGRPISRDLAQEVLRDGGGETPAGGKAAPDVLEPDLTPGRSYLVEEDRPAGAFRLLSKALGRGRGGLVITRMNPKRVHEAFGLTADRILWLTDRETKAAETIPPALERIVYEIEGFLAKKPGATVLLDGLEYLVSSNSFEAVLKFVRRLVDTVSEGHSIFLLSVGPATVKEQELKMLEREMDILRLDGTA
;
A
#
# COMPACT_ATOMS: atom_id res chain seq x y z
N MET A 1 4.14 14.33 18.05
CA MET A 1 4.61 14.09 19.42
C MET A 1 5.86 13.20 19.38
N ARG A 2 6.68 13.19 20.43
CA ARG A 2 7.89 12.39 20.58
C ARG A 2 7.97 11.79 21.99
N THR A 3 8.32 10.52 22.10
CA THR A 3 8.45 9.84 23.40
C THR A 3 9.71 9.00 23.44
N VAL A 4 10.42 9.02 24.57
CA VAL A 4 11.67 8.30 24.81
C VAL A 4 11.62 7.62 26.18
N ARG A 5 11.92 6.31 26.23
CA ARG A 5 11.95 5.52 27.48
C ARG A 5 13.38 5.33 27.94
N HIS A 6 13.69 5.81 29.15
CA HIS A 6 15.05 5.73 29.68
C HIS A 6 15.24 4.43 30.48
N PRO A 7 16.47 3.89 30.56
CA PRO A 7 16.75 2.57 31.15
C PRO A 7 16.35 2.40 32.63
N GLY A 8 16.14 3.49 33.37
CA GLY A 8 15.68 3.49 34.77
C GLY A 8 14.17 3.31 34.96
N GLY A 9 13.43 3.00 33.89
CA GLY A 9 11.96 2.85 33.90
C GLY A 9 11.22 4.18 33.84
N SER A 10 11.95 5.29 33.68
CA SER A 10 11.47 6.65 33.73
C SER A 10 11.31 7.20 32.30
N GLN A 11 10.21 7.89 32.02
CA GLN A 11 9.77 8.20 30.66
C GLN A 11 9.84 9.70 30.40
N SER A 12 10.44 10.10 29.27
CA SER A 12 10.39 11.48 28.78
C SER A 12 9.50 11.61 27.56
N GLU A 13 8.68 12.65 27.54
CA GLU A 13 7.76 12.95 26.46
C GLU A 13 7.86 14.40 26.05
N GLY A 14 7.92 14.61 24.74
CA GLY A 14 8.10 15.89 24.10
C GLY A 14 7.08 16.14 23.01
N VAL A 15 6.50 17.34 22.97
CA VAL A 15 5.51 17.73 21.97
C VAL A 15 5.89 19.05 21.32
N VAL A 16 5.80 19.13 19.99
CA VAL A 16 6.08 20.35 19.20
C VAL A 16 4.99 20.55 18.17
N PHE A 17 4.47 21.77 18.11
CA PHE A 17 3.37 22.16 17.22
C PHE A 17 3.88 23.00 16.07
N LEU A 18 3.48 22.63 14.85
CA LEU A 18 3.96 23.24 13.62
C LEU A 18 2.77 23.80 12.82
N ARG A 19 2.82 25.08 12.44
CA ARG A 19 1.85 25.70 11.52
C ARG A 19 2.61 26.24 10.32
N SER A 20 2.26 25.76 9.11
CA SER A 20 2.97 26.10 7.86
C SER A 20 4.49 25.91 7.96
N GLY A 21 4.92 24.78 8.54
CA GLY A 21 6.34 24.38 8.69
C GLY A 21 7.13 25.07 9.81
N ASN A 22 6.54 26.02 10.55
CA ASN A 22 7.21 26.75 11.63
C ASN A 22 6.70 26.30 13.00
N PRO A 23 7.58 26.16 14.01
CA PRO A 23 7.17 25.79 15.36
C PRO A 23 6.44 26.95 16.04
N GLU A 24 5.23 26.68 16.52
CA GLU A 24 4.35 27.63 17.20
C GLU A 24 4.32 27.41 18.72
N ALA A 25 4.51 26.17 19.19
CA ALA A 25 4.53 25.84 20.64
C ALA A 25 5.30 24.54 20.93
N SER A 26 5.78 24.35 22.17
CA SER A 26 6.50 23.12 22.56
C SER A 26 6.58 22.79 24.06
N VAL A 27 6.52 21.51 24.40
CA VAL A 27 6.41 20.99 25.78
C VAL A 27 7.31 19.76 25.96
N HIS A 28 7.92 19.60 27.12
CA HIS A 28 8.72 18.42 27.47
C HIS A 28 8.50 18.01 28.93
N VAL A 29 8.23 16.74 29.20
CA VAL A 29 7.97 16.18 30.54
C VAL A 29 8.91 15.01 30.78
N LYS A 30 9.53 14.97 31.96
CA LYS A 30 10.33 13.83 32.40
C LYS A 30 10.31 13.74 33.93
N ASP A 31 9.95 12.58 34.46
CA ASP A 31 10.10 12.22 35.88
C ASP A 31 9.49 13.24 36.86
N GLY A 32 8.28 13.69 36.54
CA GLY A 32 7.53 14.68 37.33
C GLY A 32 7.95 16.13 37.08
N SER A 33 9.05 16.38 36.37
CA SER A 33 9.45 17.72 35.92
C SER A 33 8.89 18.04 34.52
N ARG A 34 8.40 19.26 34.32
CA ARG A 34 7.75 19.68 33.07
C ARG A 34 8.30 21.05 32.64
N LEU A 35 8.84 21.08 31.42
CA LEU A 35 9.35 22.27 30.77
C LEU A 35 8.39 22.70 29.65
N ARG A 36 8.36 24.01 29.36
CA ARG A 36 7.49 24.62 28.33
C ARG A 36 8.25 25.69 27.53
N GLY A 37 7.78 26.01 26.33
CA GLY A 37 8.32 27.09 25.48
C GLY A 37 9.70 26.76 24.91
N ARG A 38 10.57 27.77 24.69
CA ARG A 38 11.88 27.56 24.05
C ARG A 38 12.78 26.55 24.77
N ALA A 39 12.71 26.49 26.10
CA ALA A 39 13.48 25.53 26.90
C ALA A 39 13.00 24.08 26.68
N ALA A 40 11.68 23.87 26.56
CA ALA A 40 11.12 22.58 26.16
C ALA A 40 11.49 22.20 24.74
N LEU A 41 11.37 23.12 23.77
CA LEU A 41 11.73 22.85 22.37
C LEU A 41 13.13 22.26 22.24
N LYS A 42 14.07 22.79 23.03
CA LYS A 42 15.45 22.32 23.07
C LYS A 42 15.57 20.89 23.58
N GLN A 43 14.84 20.54 24.65
CA GLN A 43 14.85 19.18 25.22
C GLN A 43 14.13 18.17 24.32
N VAL A 44 13.00 18.52 23.70
CA VAL A 44 12.31 17.65 22.71
C VAL A 44 13.17 17.37 21.47
N TRP A 45 14.04 18.32 21.09
CA TRP A 45 14.96 18.14 19.96
C TRP A 45 16.17 17.26 20.34
N GLN A 46 16.67 17.37 21.56
CA GLN A 46 17.76 16.52 22.05
C GLN A 46 17.32 15.06 22.21
N ASP A 47 16.14 14.81 22.78
CA ASP A 47 15.60 13.46 22.97
C ASP A 47 15.33 12.73 21.63
N SER A 48 15.14 13.45 20.52
CA SER A 48 14.90 12.82 19.20
C SER A 48 16.11 12.19 18.53
N TYR A 49 17.31 12.40 19.08
CA TYR A 49 18.52 11.71 18.63
C TYR A 49 18.74 10.38 19.37
N ASP A 50 17.87 10.04 20.32
CA ASP A 50 17.86 8.73 20.98
C ASP A 50 17.22 7.69 20.05
N GLU A 51 17.87 6.53 19.87
CA GLU A 51 17.43 5.47 18.96
C GLU A 51 16.12 4.78 19.39
N SER A 52 15.74 4.94 20.65
CA SER A 52 14.45 4.44 21.19
C SER A 52 13.29 5.43 21.02
N CYS A 53 13.54 6.60 20.44
CA CYS A 53 12.54 7.64 20.24
C CYS A 53 11.49 7.25 19.19
N ILE A 54 10.22 7.36 19.56
CA ILE A 54 9.08 7.12 18.65
C ILE A 54 8.48 8.47 18.26
N LEU A 55 8.28 8.66 16.95
CA LEU A 55 7.79 9.90 16.32
C LEU A 55 6.40 9.70 15.74
N GLU A 56 5.43 10.44 16.25
CA GLU A 56 4.04 10.37 15.81
C GLU A 56 3.60 11.70 15.22
N LEU A 57 3.14 11.69 13.96
CA LEU A 57 2.71 12.86 13.21
C LEU A 57 1.20 12.82 12.99
N HIS A 58 0.51 13.88 13.39
CA HIS A 58 -0.94 13.97 13.28
C HIS A 58 -1.29 15.10 12.31
N ALA A 59 -2.12 14.81 11.31
CA ALA A 59 -2.44 15.73 10.22
C ALA A 59 -3.50 16.79 10.59
N ARG A 60 -4.13 16.61 11.75
CA ARG A 60 -5.28 17.37 12.24
C ARG A 60 -5.14 17.52 13.75
N VAL A 61 -4.76 18.72 14.16
CA VAL A 61 -4.49 19.08 15.55
C VAL A 61 -5.13 20.44 15.80
N ASP A 62 -5.92 20.55 16.86
CA ASP A 62 -6.47 21.81 17.33
C ASP A 62 -5.36 22.64 17.93
N MET A 63 -4.92 23.56 17.10
CA MET A 63 -3.94 24.54 17.47
C MET A 63 -4.42 25.42 18.61
N ASP A 64 -5.71 25.72 18.68
CA ASP A 64 -6.25 26.62 19.68
C ASP A 64 -6.31 25.94 21.05
N GLY A 65 -6.58 24.63 21.05
CA GLY A 65 -6.47 23.76 22.20
C GLY A 65 -5.11 23.71 22.84
N LEU A 66 -4.12 23.54 21.99
CA LEU A 66 -2.74 23.43 22.39
C LEU A 66 -2.11 24.74 22.81
N LEU A 67 -2.45 25.83 22.12
CA LEU A 67 -2.14 27.20 22.51
C LEU A 67 -2.89 27.64 23.78
N LYS A 68 -3.91 26.90 24.24
CA LYS A 68 -4.61 27.19 25.50
C LYS A 68 -4.14 26.31 26.67
N GLU A 69 -4.02 24.98 26.49
CA GLU A 69 -3.50 24.05 27.52
C GLU A 69 -2.01 24.29 27.81
N TYR A 70 -1.27 24.70 26.78
CA TYR A 70 0.15 25.00 26.84
C TYR A 70 0.41 26.41 26.32
N GLY A 71 -0.43 27.37 26.71
CA GLY A 71 -0.31 28.75 26.21
C GLY A 71 1.01 29.43 26.57
N ASP A 72 1.60 29.07 27.71
CA ASP A 72 2.96 29.42 28.15
C ASP A 72 4.06 28.63 27.40
N ALA A 73 3.69 27.60 26.64
CA ALA A 73 4.55 26.90 25.70
C ALA A 73 4.58 27.53 24.31
N THR A 74 3.73 28.53 24.04
CA THR A 74 3.68 29.27 22.77
C THR A 74 4.96 30.06 22.55
N LEU A 75 5.56 29.89 21.37
CA LEU A 75 6.77 30.58 20.97
C LEU A 75 6.40 31.96 20.42
N GLN A 76 6.64 33.03 21.18
CA GLN A 76 6.38 34.39 20.70
C GLN A 76 7.17 34.68 19.40
N ARG A 77 6.48 34.90 18.29
CA ARG A 77 7.07 35.43 17.04
C ARG A 77 7.31 36.92 17.22
N SER A 78 8.50 37.40 16.88
CA SER A 78 8.73 38.82 16.64
C SER A 78 7.88 39.25 15.43
N ALA A 79 6.79 39.99 15.68
CA ALA A 79 5.89 40.46 14.64
C ALA A 79 6.55 41.50 13.72
N LYS A 80 6.53 41.30 12.40
CA LYS A 80 6.56 42.34 11.34
C LYS A 80 5.87 41.77 10.08
N LEU A 81 4.84 42.35 9.47
CA LEU A 81 4.43 43.75 9.35
C LEU A 81 3.11 44.11 10.05
N VAL A 82 3.13 45.31 10.62
CA VAL A 82 2.02 46.03 11.25
C VAL A 82 0.98 46.45 10.20
N LYS A 83 -0.20 45.83 10.20
CA LYS A 83 -1.44 46.59 9.95
C LYS A 83 -1.75 47.32 11.24
N LYS A 84 -1.87 48.65 11.19
CA LYS A 84 -2.19 49.46 12.38
C LYS A 84 -3.48 48.94 13.01
N SER A 85 -3.40 48.41 14.23
CA SER A 85 -4.55 48.00 15.03
C SER A 85 -5.45 49.21 15.26
N LYS A 86 -6.74 49.10 14.92
CA LYS A 86 -7.76 49.96 15.53
C LYS A 86 -7.83 49.57 17.01
N VAL A 87 -7.69 50.55 17.90
CA VAL A 87 -7.90 50.38 19.34
C VAL A 87 -9.34 49.87 19.53
N PRO A 88 -9.58 48.72 20.18
CA PRO A 88 -10.92 48.27 20.50
C PRO A 88 -11.65 49.32 21.34
N GLN A 89 -12.90 49.63 21.02
CA GLN A 89 -13.70 50.49 21.88
C GLN A 89 -14.01 49.74 23.20
N PRO A 90 -13.95 50.41 24.36
CA PRO A 90 -14.32 49.80 25.64
C PRO A 90 -15.77 49.32 25.60
N ILE A 91 -16.03 48.11 26.12
CA ILE A 91 -17.40 47.62 26.30
C ILE A 91 -18.02 48.24 27.56
N GLU A 92 -19.29 48.58 27.47
CA GLU A 92 -20.07 49.07 28.62
C GLU A 92 -20.40 47.91 29.58
N ARG A 93 -20.35 48.17 30.89
CA ARG A 93 -20.59 47.14 31.93
C ARG A 93 -21.98 46.47 31.79
N SER A 94 -23.00 47.26 31.45
CA SER A 94 -24.37 46.75 31.24
C SER A 94 -24.49 45.79 30.07
N GLU A 95 -23.71 46.00 29.01
CA GLU A 95 -23.66 45.11 27.84
C GLU A 95 -23.00 43.77 28.19
N ALA A 96 -21.94 43.80 29.01
CA ALA A 96 -21.28 42.59 29.51
C ALA A 96 -22.19 41.79 30.45
N GLU A 97 -22.92 42.44 31.37
CA GLU A 97 -23.87 41.80 32.29
C GLU A 97 -25.03 41.10 31.57
N MET A 98 -25.59 41.73 30.52
CA MET A 98 -26.61 41.09 29.67
C MET A 98 -26.09 39.82 29.00
N ALA A 99 -24.89 39.86 28.43
CA ALA A 99 -24.31 38.71 27.74
C ALA A 99 -24.00 37.55 28.70
N ILE A 100 -23.56 37.84 29.93
CA ILE A 100 -23.34 36.83 30.96
C ILE A 100 -24.64 36.07 31.27
N SER A 101 -25.77 36.78 31.42
CA SER A 101 -27.07 36.16 31.67
C SER A 101 -27.48 35.22 30.52
N GLU A 102 -27.32 35.67 29.27
CA GLU A 102 -27.62 34.86 28.09
C GLU A 102 -26.75 33.60 28.01
N TRP A 103 -25.45 33.73 28.28
CA TRP A 103 -24.54 32.59 28.26
C TRP A 103 -24.81 31.59 29.40
N LYS A 104 -25.17 32.06 30.60
CA LYS A 104 -25.61 31.18 31.69
C LYS A 104 -26.88 30.41 31.33
N ALA A 105 -27.85 31.05 30.68
CA ALA A 105 -29.07 30.38 30.24
C ALA A 105 -28.81 29.27 29.19
N LYS A 106 -27.77 29.44 28.36
CA LYS A 106 -27.28 28.42 27.42
C LYS A 106 -26.42 27.33 28.09
N GLY A 107 -26.24 27.40 29.42
CA GLY A 107 -25.50 26.42 30.20
C GLY A 107 -23.99 26.66 30.25
N TYR A 108 -23.51 27.84 29.82
CA TYR A 108 -22.09 28.17 29.86
C TYR A 108 -21.63 28.64 31.24
N VAL A 109 -20.41 28.26 31.61
CA VAL A 109 -19.76 28.70 32.85
C VAL A 109 -19.17 30.11 32.65
N THR A 110 -19.76 31.14 33.26
CA THR A 110 -19.38 32.55 33.05
C THR A 110 -18.56 33.17 34.20
N ALA A 111 -18.14 32.38 35.20
CA ALA A 111 -17.50 32.88 36.43
C ALA A 111 -16.28 33.80 36.21
N SER A 112 -15.52 33.60 35.13
CA SER A 112 -14.37 34.44 34.76
C SER A 112 -14.76 35.82 34.22
N LEU A 113 -15.89 35.90 33.52
CA LEU A 113 -16.42 37.15 32.98
C LEU A 113 -17.11 37.97 34.07
N GLU A 114 -17.75 37.29 35.03
CA GLU A 114 -18.33 37.92 36.23
C GLU A 114 -17.27 38.57 37.12
N ALA A 115 -16.13 37.89 37.31
CA ALA A 115 -15.01 38.45 38.07
C ALA A 115 -14.37 39.68 37.39
N ALA A 116 -14.49 39.81 36.07
CA ALA A 116 -13.94 40.93 35.31
C ALA A 116 -14.83 42.20 35.33
N LEU A 117 -16.09 42.08 35.77
CA LEU A 117 -17.04 43.20 35.84
C LEU A 117 -16.62 44.28 36.86
N ASP A 118 -15.92 43.88 37.92
CA ASP A 118 -15.44 44.78 38.98
C ASP A 118 -13.99 45.25 38.74
N GLY A 119 -13.40 44.88 37.60
CA GLY A 119 -12.05 45.27 37.17
C GLY A 119 -12.02 46.56 36.33
N ASP A 120 -10.90 46.79 35.65
CA ASP A 120 -10.76 47.95 34.77
C ASP A 120 -11.53 47.76 33.45
N PRO A 121 -12.06 48.83 32.82
CA PRO A 121 -12.85 48.72 31.58
C PRO A 121 -12.11 48.05 30.41
N ALA A 122 -10.78 48.19 30.35
CA ALA A 122 -9.97 47.51 29.35
C ALA A 122 -9.89 46.00 29.62
N GLY A 123 -9.68 45.59 30.87
CA GLY A 123 -9.73 44.19 31.31
C GLY A 123 -11.08 43.52 31.06
N LEU A 124 -12.19 44.22 31.31
CA LEU A 124 -13.54 43.72 31.01
C LEU A 124 -13.73 43.51 29.50
N THR A 125 -13.33 44.48 28.68
CA THR A 125 -13.45 44.41 27.21
C THR A 125 -12.70 43.21 26.63
N VAL A 126 -11.48 42.97 27.11
CA VAL A 126 -10.66 41.83 26.66
C VAL A 126 -11.30 40.49 27.05
N THR A 127 -11.79 40.40 28.29
CA THR A 127 -12.40 39.16 28.81
C THR A 127 -13.71 38.85 28.08
N TYR A 128 -14.53 39.86 27.82
CA TYR A 128 -15.78 39.74 27.07
C TYR A 128 -15.56 39.25 25.64
N LEU A 129 -14.64 39.88 24.91
CA LEU A 129 -14.35 39.51 23.51
C LEU A 129 -13.83 38.07 23.42
N SER A 130 -13.01 37.66 24.39
CA SER A 130 -12.48 36.31 24.50
C SER A 130 -13.59 35.28 24.77
N PHE A 131 -14.52 35.58 25.68
CA PHE A 131 -15.66 34.72 26.00
C PHE A 131 -16.59 34.54 24.77
N ARG A 132 -16.85 35.63 24.05
CA ARG A 132 -17.67 35.63 22.84
C ARG A 132 -17.07 34.79 21.71
N GLU A 133 -15.76 34.86 21.52
CA GLU A 133 -15.07 34.06 20.50
C GLU A 133 -14.99 32.58 20.89
N ALA A 134 -14.86 32.27 22.18
CA ALA A 134 -14.87 30.90 22.69
C ALA A 134 -16.22 30.21 22.51
N THR A 135 -17.32 30.89 22.85
CA THR A 135 -18.68 30.35 22.69
C THR A 135 -19.03 30.07 21.23
N LYS A 136 -18.64 30.95 20.31
CA LYS A 136 -18.85 30.74 18.86
C LYS A 136 -18.15 29.49 18.33
N ARG A 137 -16.96 29.16 18.84
CA ARG A 137 -16.24 27.93 18.47
C ARG A 137 -16.92 26.68 19.02
N ALA A 138 -17.33 26.71 20.28
CA ALA A 138 -18.03 25.59 20.91
C ALA A 138 -19.31 25.19 20.15
N GLU A 139 -20.07 26.18 19.65
CA GLU A 139 -21.27 25.90 18.85
C GLU A 139 -20.95 25.16 17.54
N ALA A 140 -19.85 25.48 16.86
CA ALA A 140 -19.43 24.79 15.62
C ALA A 140 -18.97 23.34 15.89
N VAL A 141 -18.31 23.10 17.02
CA VAL A 141 -17.91 21.76 17.45
C VAL A 141 -19.13 20.89 17.75
N ALA A 142 -20.10 21.44 18.48
CA ALA A 142 -21.35 20.75 18.83
C ALA A 142 -22.09 20.25 17.58
N GLU A 143 -22.20 21.10 16.56
CA GLU A 143 -22.85 20.75 15.29
C GLU A 143 -22.12 19.64 14.53
N THR A 144 -20.79 19.64 14.58
CA THR A 144 -19.97 18.61 13.93
C THR A 144 -20.17 17.25 14.62
N LEU A 145 -20.22 17.24 15.96
CA LEU A 145 -20.38 16.03 16.75
C LEU A 145 -21.75 15.36 16.53
N ASP A 146 -22.82 16.15 16.38
CA ASP A 146 -24.17 15.63 16.17
C ASP A 146 -24.38 14.96 14.80
N ARG A 147 -23.48 15.20 13.84
CA ARG A 147 -23.52 14.60 12.50
C ARG A 147 -22.78 13.27 12.38
N LEU A 148 -22.04 12.85 13.41
CA LEU A 148 -21.24 11.63 13.40
C LEU A 148 -22.08 10.41 13.86
N ASP A 149 -21.89 9.26 13.23
CA ASP A 149 -22.41 7.99 13.72
C ASP A 149 -21.49 7.46 14.83
N LEU A 150 -21.92 7.62 16.08
CA LEU A 150 -21.13 7.32 17.26
C LEU A 150 -21.23 5.86 17.72
N THR A 151 -21.75 4.96 16.89
CA THR A 151 -21.90 3.54 17.24
C THR A 151 -20.56 2.90 17.63
N GLY A 152 -20.42 2.48 18.88
CA GLY A 152 -19.17 1.96 19.46
C GLY A 152 -18.19 3.03 19.97
N PHE A 153 -18.58 4.31 19.98
CA PHE A 153 -17.82 5.45 20.49
C PHE A 153 -18.66 6.42 21.35
N GLU A 154 -19.79 5.96 21.88
CA GLU A 154 -20.80 6.78 22.58
C GLU A 154 -20.22 7.51 23.80
N GLY A 155 -19.32 6.84 24.54
CA GLY A 155 -18.66 7.42 25.71
C GLY A 155 -17.74 8.59 25.38
N ARG A 156 -17.08 8.58 24.21
CA ARG A 156 -16.20 9.69 23.77
C ARG A 156 -17.02 10.91 23.34
N GLY A 157 -18.15 10.69 22.65
CA GLY A 157 -19.06 11.78 22.30
C GLY A 157 -19.68 12.47 23.52
N ALA A 158 -20.07 11.71 24.55
CA ALA A 158 -20.62 12.29 25.78
C ALA A 158 -19.61 13.17 26.53
N ALA A 159 -18.34 12.79 26.56
CA ALA A 159 -17.28 13.55 27.22
C ALA A 159 -17.00 14.90 26.54
N ILE A 160 -17.04 14.95 25.21
CA ILE A 160 -16.86 16.20 24.45
C ILE A 160 -18.03 17.15 24.73
N ARG A 161 -19.27 16.64 24.80
CA ARG A 161 -20.46 17.45 25.11
C ARG A 161 -20.40 18.14 26.48
N GLU A 162 -19.81 17.50 27.48
CA GLU A 162 -19.70 18.10 28.81
C GLU A 162 -18.70 19.25 28.85
N LYS A 163 -17.59 19.13 28.12
CA LYS A 163 -16.55 20.16 28.02
C LYS A 163 -17.01 21.42 27.27
N LEU A 164 -17.98 21.30 26.36
CA LEU A 164 -18.56 22.43 25.62
C LEU A 164 -19.23 23.49 26.52
N LYS A 165 -19.58 23.13 27.76
CA LYS A 165 -20.18 24.04 28.74
C LYS A 165 -19.20 25.08 29.32
N ASP A 166 -17.88 24.85 29.25
CA ASP A 166 -16.87 25.85 29.65
C ASP A 166 -15.83 26.06 28.53
N PRO A 167 -16.20 26.73 27.43
CA PRO A 167 -15.38 26.83 26.23
C PRO A 167 -14.21 27.79 26.40
N LEU A 168 -14.16 28.61 27.47
CA LEU A 168 -12.96 29.35 27.82
C LEU A 168 -11.93 28.47 28.52
N ARG A 169 -12.34 27.42 29.24
CA ARG A 169 -11.40 26.44 29.81
C ARG A 169 -10.95 25.35 28.84
N HIS A 170 -11.77 25.01 27.85
CA HIS A 170 -11.48 23.94 26.88
C HIS A 170 -11.38 24.53 25.46
N ALA A 171 -10.18 24.75 24.92
CA ALA A 171 -10.00 25.24 23.53
C ALA A 171 -9.69 24.13 22.53
N ASP A 172 -9.44 22.91 22.98
CA ASP A 172 -8.95 21.74 22.20
C ASP A 172 -10.07 20.90 21.59
N LEU A 173 -11.28 21.44 21.64
CA LEU A 173 -12.51 20.76 21.28
C LEU A 173 -12.58 20.42 19.78
N ASP A 174 -11.89 21.17 18.90
CA ASP A 174 -11.85 20.87 17.47
C ASP A 174 -10.99 19.61 17.18
N THR A 175 -9.91 19.34 17.96
CA THR A 175 -9.05 18.14 17.73
C THR A 175 -9.81 16.92 18.17
N GLU A 176 -10.49 17.02 19.31
CA GLU A 176 -11.13 15.88 19.93
C GLU A 176 -12.23 15.32 19.03
N VAL A 177 -12.98 16.19 18.37
CA VAL A 177 -13.99 15.80 17.38
C VAL A 177 -13.36 15.26 16.09
N GLU A 178 -12.25 15.83 15.64
CA GLU A 178 -11.56 15.39 14.43
C GLU A 178 -10.91 14.01 14.58
N SER A 179 -10.30 13.74 15.73
CA SER A 179 -9.77 12.42 16.11
C SER A 179 -10.87 11.35 16.20
N LEU A 180 -12.05 11.73 16.72
CA LEU A 180 -13.20 10.82 16.82
C LEU A 180 -13.71 10.41 15.43
N ARG A 181 -13.71 11.34 14.47
CA ARG A 181 -14.10 11.08 13.08
C ARG A 181 -13.17 10.10 12.38
N ASP A 182 -11.85 10.28 12.49
CA ASP A 182 -10.85 9.40 11.84
C ASP A 182 -10.94 7.95 12.35
N ALA A 183 -11.28 7.76 13.63
CA ALA A 183 -11.45 6.45 14.24
C ALA A 183 -12.69 5.71 13.71
N ILE A 184 -13.80 6.44 13.49
CA ILE A 184 -15.03 5.90 12.91
C ILE A 184 -14.78 5.43 11.47
N ASP A 185 -14.10 6.25 10.66
CA ASP A 185 -13.81 5.93 9.25
C ASP A 185 -12.87 4.72 9.10
N SER A 186 -11.86 4.62 9.96
CA SER A 186 -10.92 3.50 9.97
C SER A 186 -11.61 2.16 10.26
N ARG A 187 -12.56 2.14 11.20
CA ARG A 187 -13.35 0.94 11.52
C ARG A 187 -14.20 0.48 10.34
N ARG A 188 -14.87 1.42 9.67
CA ARG A 188 -15.73 1.13 8.52
C ARG A 188 -14.96 0.51 7.36
N GLN A 189 -13.74 0.98 7.09
CA GLN A 189 -12.88 0.43 6.05
C GLN A 189 -12.40 -1.00 6.37
N MET A 190 -12.12 -1.29 7.65
CA MET A 190 -11.75 -2.63 8.09
C MET A 190 -12.90 -3.63 7.93
N GLU A 191 -14.13 -3.23 8.24
CA GLU A 191 -15.32 -4.10 8.07
C GLU A 191 -15.60 -4.41 6.59
N VAL A 192 -15.43 -3.45 5.68
CA VAL A 192 -15.59 -3.68 4.23
C VAL A 192 -14.52 -4.63 3.67
N ARG A 193 -13.26 -4.48 4.08
CA ARG A 193 -12.18 -5.41 3.69
C ARG A 193 -12.46 -6.82 4.19
N ARG A 194 -12.92 -6.95 5.44
CA ARG A 194 -13.28 -8.23 6.05
C ARG A 194 -14.42 -8.92 5.29
N GLN A 195 -15.42 -8.18 4.82
CA GLN A 195 -16.52 -8.75 4.04
C GLN A 195 -16.06 -9.31 2.68
N ILE A 196 -15.18 -8.59 1.96
CA ILE A 196 -14.62 -9.06 0.68
C ILE A 196 -13.75 -10.30 0.87
N GLU A 197 -12.99 -10.34 1.96
CA GLU A 197 -12.16 -11.48 2.33
C GLU A 197 -13.05 -12.69 2.65
N THR A 198 -14.07 -12.55 3.50
CA THR A 198 -14.99 -13.65 3.86
C THR A 198 -15.70 -14.31 2.67
N VAL A 199 -15.96 -13.59 1.57
CA VAL A 199 -16.52 -14.17 0.34
C VAL A 199 -15.51 -15.06 -0.39
N ARG A 200 -14.22 -14.68 -0.43
CA ARG A 200 -13.13 -15.52 -0.98
C ARG A 200 -12.78 -16.68 -0.04
N GLU A 201 -12.94 -16.47 1.26
CA GLU A 201 -12.74 -17.51 2.28
C GLU A 201 -13.84 -18.57 2.27
N ARG A 202 -15.08 -18.22 1.90
CA ARG A 202 -16.17 -19.21 1.77
C ARG A 202 -15.85 -20.26 0.70
N ASP A 203 -15.30 -19.83 -0.43
CA ASP A 203 -14.81 -20.71 -1.50
C ASP A 203 -13.59 -21.54 -1.07
N SER A 204 -12.72 -20.99 -0.22
CA SER A 204 -11.55 -21.69 0.34
C SER A 204 -11.95 -22.72 1.41
N ARG A 205 -12.95 -22.39 2.23
CA ARG A 205 -13.49 -23.20 3.31
C ARG A 205 -14.24 -24.40 2.78
N GLU A 206 -15.08 -24.23 1.75
CA GLU A 206 -15.75 -25.36 1.08
C GLU A 206 -14.76 -26.35 0.48
N ARG A 207 -13.60 -25.89 0.00
CA ARG A 207 -12.54 -26.76 -0.54
C ARG A 207 -11.75 -27.45 0.57
N THR A 208 -11.36 -26.73 1.61
CA THR A 208 -10.57 -27.25 2.74
C THR A 208 -11.34 -28.25 3.59
N THR A 209 -12.64 -28.03 3.84
CA THR A 209 -13.51 -29.00 4.51
C THR A 209 -13.68 -30.27 3.69
N LYS A 210 -13.80 -30.14 2.36
CA LYS A 210 -13.89 -31.28 1.44
C LYS A 210 -12.59 -32.08 1.37
N VAL A 211 -11.43 -31.42 1.52
CA VAL A 211 -10.12 -32.08 1.67
C VAL A 211 -10.06 -32.93 2.95
N LEU A 212 -10.49 -32.37 4.10
CA LEU A 212 -10.51 -33.09 5.39
C LEU A 212 -11.43 -34.33 5.36
N GLU A 213 -12.57 -34.24 4.66
CA GLU A 213 -13.47 -35.38 4.46
C GLU A 213 -12.89 -36.45 3.50
N LEU A 214 -12.20 -36.03 2.42
CA LEU A 214 -11.62 -36.92 1.41
C LEU A 214 -10.36 -37.65 1.91
N VAL A 215 -9.54 -37.01 2.76
CA VAL A 215 -8.38 -37.63 3.43
C VAL A 215 -8.81 -38.81 4.31
N SER A 216 -10.04 -38.80 4.82
CA SER A 216 -10.58 -39.86 5.68
C SER A 216 -11.09 -41.09 4.89
N LYS A 217 -11.19 -41.03 3.55
CA LYS A 217 -11.74 -42.11 2.72
C LYS A 217 -11.11 -42.14 1.33
N GLN A 218 -10.04 -42.91 1.11
CA GLN A 218 -9.65 -43.31 -0.25
C GLN A 218 -9.00 -44.71 -0.35
N PRO A 219 -9.36 -45.46 -1.40
CA PRO A 219 -8.43 -46.20 -2.24
C PRO A 219 -8.36 -45.64 -3.69
N SER A 220 -7.31 -46.06 -4.40
CA SER A 220 -6.58 -45.46 -5.53
C SER A 220 -6.89 -45.98 -6.97
N THR A 221 -6.63 -45.18 -8.02
CA THR A 221 -5.63 -45.35 -9.16
C THR A 221 -6.04 -44.77 -10.55
N GLU A 222 -5.07 -44.05 -11.18
CA GLU A 222 -4.54 -43.98 -12.59
C GLU A 222 -5.49 -44.10 -13.83
N GLY A 223 -5.31 -43.51 -15.03
CA GLY A 223 -4.28 -42.71 -15.74
C GLY A 223 -4.53 -42.73 -17.28
N GLY A 224 -3.86 -41.88 -18.09
CA GLY A 224 -3.57 -42.13 -19.54
C GLY A 224 -4.07 -41.13 -20.61
N ALA A 225 -3.22 -40.80 -21.60
CA ALA A 225 -3.30 -39.64 -22.52
C ALA A 225 -3.11 -39.93 -24.03
N GLY A 226 -3.47 -38.95 -24.90
CA GLY A 226 -2.93 -38.64 -26.27
C GLY A 226 -3.90 -38.76 -27.47
N PRO A 227 -3.69 -38.13 -28.67
CA PRO A 227 -2.63 -37.20 -29.13
C PRO A 227 -3.04 -35.94 -29.98
N VAL A 228 -2.18 -34.91 -29.89
CA VAL A 228 -1.67 -33.79 -30.76
C VAL A 228 -2.47 -33.22 -31.96
N ARG A 229 -2.82 -31.92 -31.84
CA ARG A 229 -2.83 -30.87 -32.89
C ARG A 229 -2.11 -29.65 -32.30
N SER A 230 -1.08 -29.12 -32.98
CA SER A 230 0.00 -28.23 -32.47
C SER A 230 -0.29 -27.48 -31.14
N PRO A 231 -0.05 -28.12 -29.99
CA PRO A 231 -0.49 -27.67 -28.65
C PRO A 231 0.54 -26.81 -27.90
N GLU A 232 1.76 -26.67 -28.41
CA GLU A 232 2.90 -26.09 -27.68
C GLU A 232 2.75 -24.59 -27.40
N VAL A 233 2.07 -23.86 -28.29
CA VAL A 233 1.91 -22.40 -28.18
C VAL A 233 0.65 -22.02 -27.39
N ALA A 234 -0.41 -22.84 -27.50
CA ALA A 234 -1.59 -22.74 -26.65
C ALA A 234 -1.26 -23.04 -25.17
N LYS A 235 -0.24 -23.87 -24.89
CA LYS A 235 0.23 -24.16 -23.53
C LYS A 235 0.84 -22.94 -22.80
N VAL A 236 1.39 -21.99 -23.56
CA VAL A 236 1.96 -20.74 -23.02
C VAL A 236 0.85 -19.72 -22.67
N LEU A 237 -0.27 -19.77 -23.40
CA LEU A 237 -1.39 -18.83 -23.32
C LEU A 237 -2.63 -19.38 -22.61
N GLY A 238 -2.70 -20.70 -22.38
CA GLY A 238 -3.95 -21.41 -22.07
C GLY A 238 -3.84 -22.57 -21.07
N ASP A 239 -2.77 -22.68 -20.28
CA ASP A 239 -2.84 -23.51 -19.08
C ASP A 239 -3.58 -22.71 -18.00
N ALA A 240 -4.76 -23.19 -17.60
CA ALA A 240 -5.33 -22.85 -16.31
C ALA A 240 -4.23 -22.98 -15.24
N ALA A 241 -4.18 -22.05 -14.28
CA ALA A 241 -3.24 -22.13 -13.17
C ALA A 241 -3.23 -23.58 -12.65
N PRO A 242 -2.04 -24.19 -12.45
CA PRO A 242 -1.95 -25.61 -12.13
C PRO A 242 -2.90 -25.91 -10.98
N THR A 243 -3.82 -26.84 -11.20
CA THR A 243 -4.84 -27.17 -10.20
C THR A 243 -4.13 -27.85 -9.03
N PRO A 244 -4.27 -27.33 -7.80
CA PRO A 244 -3.72 -27.99 -6.63
C PRO A 244 -4.28 -29.40 -6.50
N ASP A 245 -3.43 -30.33 -6.08
CA ASP A 245 -3.83 -31.67 -5.70
C ASP A 245 -4.89 -31.61 -4.59
N ALA A 246 -6.00 -32.30 -4.77
CA ALA A 246 -7.18 -32.17 -3.90
C ALA A 246 -6.96 -32.67 -2.47
N VAL A 247 -5.87 -33.39 -2.20
CA VAL A 247 -5.56 -33.98 -0.89
C VAL A 247 -4.45 -33.19 -0.19
N THR A 248 -3.40 -32.86 -0.94
CA THR A 248 -2.15 -32.30 -0.42
C THR A 248 -2.02 -30.79 -0.66
N ASN A 249 -2.87 -30.23 -1.51
CA ASN A 249 -2.79 -28.85 -2.02
C ASN A 249 -1.47 -28.54 -2.76
N LEU A 250 -0.76 -29.57 -3.22
CA LEU A 250 0.50 -29.44 -3.94
C LEU A 250 0.28 -29.13 -5.43
N LEU A 251 1.17 -28.32 -5.99
CA LEU A 251 1.22 -28.06 -7.43
C LEU A 251 2.20 -29.03 -8.09
N GLU A 252 1.69 -29.99 -8.86
CA GLU A 252 2.51 -31.03 -9.52
C GLU A 252 3.65 -30.49 -10.41
N PRO A 253 3.51 -29.36 -11.13
CA PRO A 253 4.61 -28.84 -11.95
C PRO A 253 5.81 -28.31 -11.17
N PHE A 254 5.68 -28.08 -9.86
CA PHE A 254 6.75 -27.51 -9.03
C PHE A 254 7.59 -28.63 -8.42
N THR A 255 8.61 -29.07 -9.17
CA THR A 255 9.56 -30.12 -8.75
C THR A 255 10.98 -29.56 -8.61
N PHE A 256 11.88 -30.31 -7.94
CA PHE A 256 13.30 -29.94 -7.87
C PHE A 256 13.93 -29.87 -9.26
N ASP A 257 13.60 -30.84 -10.12
CA ASP A 257 14.02 -30.81 -11.50
C ASP A 257 13.64 -29.48 -12.13
N ALA A 258 12.40 -29.02 -11.96
CA ALA A 258 11.89 -27.76 -12.51
C ALA A 258 12.59 -26.49 -11.99
N PHE A 259 13.34 -26.58 -10.89
CA PHE A 259 14.02 -25.45 -10.27
C PHE A 259 15.42 -25.24 -10.85
N VAL A 260 15.76 -24.01 -11.25
CA VAL A 260 17.11 -23.69 -11.76
C VAL A 260 18.02 -23.23 -10.63
N VAL A 261 19.11 -23.98 -10.45
CA VAL A 261 20.09 -23.71 -9.40
C VAL A 261 21.16 -22.74 -9.90
N GLY A 262 21.41 -21.70 -9.10
CA GLY A 262 22.47 -20.71 -9.26
C GLY A 262 23.13 -20.41 -7.93
N GLU A 263 24.16 -19.57 -7.91
CA GLU A 263 24.88 -19.21 -6.67
C GLU A 263 23.94 -18.63 -5.59
N SER A 264 23.00 -17.79 -5.99
CA SER A 264 22.07 -17.09 -5.09
C SER A 264 21.02 -17.98 -4.40
N ASN A 265 20.82 -19.22 -4.88
CA ASN A 265 19.80 -20.13 -4.39
C ASN A 265 20.32 -21.56 -4.10
N ARG A 266 21.61 -21.82 -4.36
CA ARG A 266 22.24 -23.15 -4.22
C ARG A 266 22.07 -23.73 -2.83
N PHE A 267 22.27 -22.91 -1.80
CA PHE A 267 22.18 -23.35 -0.41
C PHE A 267 20.76 -23.76 -0.03
N ALA A 268 19.77 -22.91 -0.33
CA ALA A 268 18.36 -23.22 -0.07
C ALA A 268 17.87 -24.44 -0.85
N HIS A 269 18.31 -24.59 -2.10
CA HIS A 269 18.00 -25.77 -2.91
C HIS A 269 18.61 -27.06 -2.33
N ALA A 270 19.87 -27.04 -1.92
CA ALA A 270 20.54 -28.20 -1.31
C ALA A 270 19.88 -28.59 0.03
N ALA A 271 19.52 -27.59 0.85
CA ALA A 271 18.78 -27.81 2.08
C ALA A 271 17.41 -28.46 1.82
N ALA A 272 16.67 -27.95 0.83
CA ALA A 272 15.38 -28.48 0.42
C ALA A 272 15.46 -29.93 -0.08
N ILE A 273 16.48 -30.27 -0.89
CA ILE A 273 16.73 -31.66 -1.29
C ILE A 273 17.03 -32.52 -0.08
N SER A 274 17.87 -32.06 0.85
CA SER A 274 18.22 -32.84 2.05
C SER A 274 16.98 -33.19 2.88
N VAL A 275 16.07 -32.23 3.07
CA VAL A 275 14.82 -32.41 3.80
C VAL A 275 13.86 -33.36 3.07
N ALA A 276 13.76 -33.24 1.75
CA ALA A 276 12.89 -34.10 0.96
C ALA A 276 13.40 -35.56 0.81
N THR A 277 14.72 -35.76 0.85
CA THR A 277 15.37 -37.05 0.57
C THR A 277 15.62 -37.89 1.81
N ASP A 278 16.03 -37.28 2.92
CA ASP A 278 16.18 -37.93 4.23
C ASP A 278 15.41 -37.18 5.31
N PRO A 279 14.11 -37.51 5.45
CA PRO A 279 13.29 -36.94 6.49
C PRO A 279 13.86 -37.14 7.91
N LYS A 280 14.58 -38.22 8.20
CA LYS A 280 14.87 -38.56 9.60
C LYS A 280 16.13 -37.89 10.14
N LYS A 281 16.90 -37.17 9.32
CA LYS A 281 18.25 -36.70 9.68
C LYS A 281 18.61 -35.27 9.28
N ALA A 282 17.75 -34.53 8.59
CA ALA A 282 18.08 -33.19 8.11
C ALA A 282 17.19 -32.09 8.71
N TYR A 283 17.85 -31.02 9.18
CA TYR A 283 17.33 -29.66 9.37
C TYR A 283 15.81 -29.52 9.57
N ASN A 284 15.33 -29.75 10.79
CA ASN A 284 13.92 -29.59 11.15
C ASN A 284 13.77 -28.53 12.27
N PRO A 285 13.11 -27.40 12.02
CA PRO A 285 12.44 -27.02 10.78
C PRO A 285 13.42 -26.53 9.70
N LEU A 286 12.98 -26.53 8.45
CA LEU A 286 13.63 -25.76 7.38
C LEU A 286 12.82 -24.48 7.14
N VAL A 287 13.47 -23.32 7.24
CA VAL A 287 12.86 -22.01 6.97
C VAL A 287 13.51 -21.40 5.73
N ILE A 288 12.74 -21.22 4.67
CA ILE A 288 13.17 -20.61 3.42
C ILE A 288 12.80 -19.12 3.44
N VAL A 289 13.81 -18.24 3.43
CA VAL A 289 13.62 -16.78 3.48
C VAL A 289 14.03 -16.15 2.15
N ALA A 290 13.11 -15.42 1.51
CA ALA A 290 13.42 -14.74 0.26
C ALA A 290 12.44 -13.60 -0.04
N GLY A 291 12.84 -12.63 -0.85
CA GLY A 291 11.90 -11.64 -1.41
C GLY A 291 10.75 -12.26 -2.24
N PRO A 292 9.72 -11.47 -2.57
CA PRO A 292 8.63 -11.91 -3.44
C PRO A 292 9.13 -12.45 -4.78
N GLY A 293 8.57 -13.57 -5.24
CA GLY A 293 8.84 -14.10 -6.58
C GLY A 293 10.24 -14.71 -6.81
N LEU A 294 10.99 -15.03 -5.75
CA LEU A 294 12.31 -15.69 -5.84
C LEU A 294 12.27 -17.23 -5.76
N GLY A 295 11.09 -17.85 -5.70
CA GLY A 295 10.93 -19.31 -5.76
C GLY A 295 10.69 -20.02 -4.43
N LYS A 296 10.33 -19.31 -3.36
CA LYS A 296 9.97 -19.90 -2.05
C LYS A 296 8.88 -20.98 -2.16
N THR A 297 7.74 -20.60 -2.75
CA THR A 297 6.59 -21.49 -3.00
C THR A 297 6.98 -22.65 -3.90
N HIS A 298 7.82 -22.43 -4.92
CA HIS A 298 8.33 -23.52 -5.77
C HIS A 298 9.08 -24.56 -4.93
N LEU A 299 10.03 -24.14 -4.09
CA LEU A 299 10.78 -25.09 -3.26
C LEU A 299 9.90 -25.81 -2.24
N LEU A 300 8.92 -25.14 -1.61
CA LEU A 300 7.94 -25.80 -0.74
C LEU A 300 7.21 -26.94 -1.47
N HIS A 301 6.64 -26.64 -2.64
CA HIS A 301 5.94 -27.64 -3.43
C HIS A 301 6.89 -28.74 -3.94
N ALA A 302 8.14 -28.41 -4.30
CA ALA A 302 9.13 -29.40 -4.72
C ALA A 302 9.47 -30.40 -3.62
N ILE A 303 9.62 -29.93 -2.37
CA ILE A 303 9.81 -30.78 -1.20
C ILE A 303 8.61 -31.71 -1.04
N GLY A 304 7.39 -31.18 -1.10
CA GLY A 304 6.17 -31.97 -0.94
C GLY A 304 5.97 -33.02 -2.03
N ASN A 305 6.20 -32.63 -3.28
CA ASN A 305 6.10 -33.53 -4.44
C ASN A 305 7.13 -34.66 -4.36
N GLU A 306 8.37 -34.35 -3.98
CA GLU A 306 9.42 -35.36 -3.80
C GLU A 306 9.09 -36.30 -2.63
N ALA A 307 8.61 -35.76 -1.50
CA ALA A 307 8.18 -36.57 -0.36
C ALA A 307 7.04 -37.53 -0.73
N ARG A 308 6.05 -37.06 -1.50
CA ARG A 308 4.94 -37.88 -2.03
C ARG A 308 5.43 -38.96 -2.99
N ASN A 309 6.35 -38.62 -3.90
CA ASN A 309 6.86 -39.55 -4.90
C ASN A 309 7.71 -40.68 -4.28
N ARG A 310 8.44 -40.39 -3.20
CA ARG A 310 9.26 -41.38 -2.50
C ARG A 310 8.43 -42.36 -1.66
N SER A 311 7.33 -41.89 -1.09
CA SER A 311 6.49 -42.68 -0.19
C SER A 311 5.03 -42.52 -0.59
N ARG A 312 4.49 -43.52 -1.31
CA ARG A 312 3.11 -43.58 -1.86
C ARG A 312 1.98 -43.52 -0.80
N GLY A 313 2.27 -43.18 0.45
CA GLY A 313 1.31 -42.94 1.52
C GLY A 313 1.72 -41.82 2.48
N ALA A 314 2.72 -41.00 2.12
CA ALA A 314 3.15 -39.87 2.95
C ALA A 314 2.04 -38.82 3.03
N LYS A 315 1.67 -38.46 4.26
CA LYS A 315 0.71 -37.40 4.56
C LYS A 315 1.42 -36.05 4.50
N VAL A 316 1.38 -35.42 3.33
CA VAL A 316 1.96 -34.10 3.09
C VAL A 316 0.84 -33.09 2.92
N LEU A 317 0.96 -31.93 3.57
CA LEU A 317 0.01 -30.84 3.38
C LEU A 317 0.71 -29.51 3.19
N TYR A 318 0.32 -28.81 2.13
CA TYR A 318 0.69 -27.42 1.87
C TYR A 318 -0.43 -26.46 2.28
N LEU A 319 -0.08 -25.47 3.10
CA LEU A 319 -0.98 -24.42 3.54
C LEU A 319 -0.32 -23.05 3.43
N THR A 320 -1.12 -22.02 3.19
CA THR A 320 -0.71 -20.65 3.49
C THR A 320 -1.04 -20.35 4.94
N THR A 321 -0.33 -19.40 5.53
CA THR A 321 -0.62 -18.90 6.88
C THR A 321 -2.07 -18.42 7.04
N GLN A 322 -2.63 -17.81 5.99
CA GLN A 322 -4.02 -17.39 5.98
C GLN A 322 -4.99 -18.59 6.04
N ALA A 323 -4.74 -19.64 5.24
CA ALA A 323 -5.55 -20.85 5.26
C ALA A 323 -5.45 -21.61 6.60
N PHE A 324 -4.28 -21.56 7.24
CA PHE A 324 -4.08 -22.10 8.58
C PHE A 324 -4.96 -21.38 9.62
N ASP A 325 -4.95 -20.05 9.63
CA ASP A 325 -5.77 -19.26 10.56
C ASP A 325 -7.28 -19.43 10.30
N GLN A 326 -7.69 -19.48 9.03
CA GLN A 326 -9.07 -19.80 8.67
C GLN A 326 -9.49 -21.20 9.12
N GLY A 327 -8.62 -22.20 9.01
CA GLY A 327 -8.87 -23.55 9.50
C GLY A 327 -9.10 -23.59 11.01
N LEU A 328 -8.37 -22.76 11.75
CA LEU A 328 -8.52 -22.61 13.20
C LEU A 328 -9.85 -21.93 13.61
N GLN A 329 -10.32 -20.98 12.79
CA GLN A 329 -11.59 -20.25 12.99
C GLN A 329 -12.80 -20.96 12.36
N GLY A 330 -12.57 -21.96 11.51
CA GLY A 330 -13.53 -22.55 10.59
C GLY A 330 -14.59 -23.47 11.21
N GLY A 331 -14.60 -23.65 12.53
CA GLY A 331 -15.54 -24.52 13.24
C GLY A 331 -16.22 -23.85 14.42
N GLU A 332 -17.53 -24.06 14.58
CA GLU A 332 -18.26 -23.69 15.80
C GLU A 332 -18.02 -24.78 16.86
N GLY A 333 -17.17 -24.49 17.85
CA GLY A 333 -16.92 -25.33 19.02
C GLY A 333 -15.57 -26.06 19.05
N ASP A 334 -15.18 -26.52 20.25
CA ASP A 334 -13.87 -27.12 20.53
C ASP A 334 -13.58 -28.38 19.69
N ALA A 335 -14.61 -29.20 19.40
CA ALA A 335 -14.47 -30.45 18.65
C ALA A 335 -13.93 -30.25 17.22
N SER A 336 -14.27 -29.15 16.55
CA SER A 336 -13.79 -28.86 15.20
C SER A 336 -12.33 -28.39 15.20
N ARG A 337 -11.92 -27.66 16.25
CA ARG A 337 -10.53 -27.23 16.45
C ARG A 337 -9.64 -28.44 16.75
N ASP A 338 -10.13 -29.34 17.60
CA ASP A 338 -9.43 -30.60 17.89
C ASP A 338 -9.30 -31.49 16.66
N ALA A 339 -10.32 -31.56 15.79
CA ALA A 339 -10.25 -32.31 14.54
C ALA A 339 -9.21 -31.70 13.56
N PHE A 340 -9.18 -30.36 13.44
CA PHE A 340 -8.19 -29.66 12.61
C PHE A 340 -6.76 -29.91 13.13
N ARG A 341 -6.57 -29.77 14.45
CA ARG A 341 -5.30 -30.08 15.13
C ARG A 341 -4.89 -31.54 14.92
N ALA A 342 -5.80 -32.49 15.08
CA ALA A 342 -5.54 -33.91 14.86
C ALA A 342 -5.13 -34.19 13.41
N ALA A 343 -5.76 -33.53 12.43
CA ALA A 343 -5.39 -33.64 11.03
C ALA A 343 -3.96 -33.15 10.79
N LEU A 344 -3.62 -31.96 11.29
CA LEU A 344 -2.28 -31.37 11.14
C LEU A 344 -1.18 -32.16 11.86
N THR A 345 -1.44 -32.62 13.08
CA THR A 345 -0.46 -33.39 13.87
C THR A 345 -0.28 -34.82 13.35
N SER A 346 -1.17 -35.31 12.49
CA SER A 346 -1.04 -36.62 11.84
C SER A 346 -0.17 -36.61 10.58
N LEU A 347 0.28 -35.44 10.13
CA LEU A 347 1.07 -35.27 8.91
C LEU A 347 2.49 -35.82 9.06
N ASP A 348 3.04 -36.33 7.97
CA ASP A 348 4.45 -36.69 7.85
C ASP A 348 5.32 -35.47 7.48
N CYS A 349 4.73 -34.49 6.78
CA CYS A 349 5.36 -33.24 6.38
C CYS A 349 4.34 -32.10 6.28
N LEU A 350 4.56 -31.03 7.05
CA LEU A 350 3.82 -29.78 6.99
C LEU A 350 4.62 -28.73 6.22
N LEU A 351 4.01 -28.15 5.19
CA LEU A 351 4.57 -27.09 4.37
C LEU A 351 3.75 -25.82 4.58
N LEU A 352 4.33 -24.78 5.18
CA LEU A 352 3.62 -23.53 5.49
C LEU A 352 4.23 -22.34 4.76
N ASP A 353 3.45 -21.70 3.89
CA ASP A 353 3.88 -20.50 3.14
C ASP A 353 3.44 -19.20 3.83
N ASP A 354 4.16 -18.13 3.51
CA ASP A 354 3.92 -16.76 3.96
C ASP A 354 3.77 -16.58 5.49
N ILE A 355 4.70 -17.16 6.28
CA ILE A 355 4.65 -17.09 7.76
C ILE A 355 4.68 -15.68 8.33
N GLN A 356 5.13 -14.68 7.57
CA GLN A 356 5.03 -13.28 7.95
C GLN A 356 3.58 -12.85 8.25
N GLY A 357 2.58 -13.57 7.71
CA GLY A 357 1.17 -13.33 7.97
C GLY A 357 0.70 -13.70 9.38
N LEU A 358 1.54 -14.38 10.19
CA LEU A 358 1.24 -14.72 11.58
C LEU A 358 1.39 -13.51 12.52
N GLY A 359 2.11 -12.46 12.11
CA GLY A 359 2.31 -11.26 12.92
C GLY A 359 0.99 -10.69 13.41
N GLY A 360 0.88 -10.46 14.73
CA GLY A 360 -0.32 -9.91 15.36
C GLY A 360 -1.49 -10.89 15.48
N ARG A 361 -1.30 -12.19 15.24
CA ARG A 361 -2.33 -13.25 15.36
C ARG A 361 -2.01 -14.25 16.49
N PRO A 362 -2.25 -13.91 17.77
CA PRO A 362 -1.79 -14.71 18.91
C PRO A 362 -2.42 -16.11 18.97
N GLU A 363 -3.69 -16.26 18.57
CA GLU A 363 -4.37 -17.57 18.54
C GLU A 363 -3.72 -18.52 17.52
N ALA A 364 -3.50 -18.04 16.29
CA ALA A 364 -2.83 -18.81 15.24
C ALA A 364 -1.38 -19.15 15.61
N GLN A 365 -0.66 -18.22 16.24
CA GLN A 365 0.71 -18.47 16.73
C GLN A 365 0.75 -19.54 17.82
N ALA A 366 -0.17 -19.50 18.79
CA ALA A 366 -0.26 -20.49 19.85
C ALA A 366 -0.60 -21.88 19.30
N GLU A 367 -1.54 -21.96 18.35
CA GLU A 367 -1.90 -23.22 17.71
C GLU A 367 -0.74 -23.79 16.88
N LEU A 368 -0.05 -22.93 16.11
CA LEU A 368 1.10 -23.37 15.32
C LEU A 368 2.22 -23.89 16.21
N LEU A 369 2.47 -23.26 17.37
CA LEU A 369 3.45 -23.74 18.33
C LEU A 369 3.08 -25.15 18.83
N HIS A 370 1.80 -25.42 19.10
CA HIS A 370 1.33 -26.74 19.50
C HIS A 370 1.50 -27.80 18.40
N VAL A 371 1.10 -27.47 17.17
CA VAL A 371 1.28 -28.34 16.00
C VAL A 371 2.76 -28.63 15.77
N PHE A 372 3.61 -27.59 15.88
CA PHE A 372 5.05 -27.70 15.73
C PHE A 372 5.66 -28.66 16.74
N GLU A 373 5.32 -28.53 18.03
CA GLU A 373 5.82 -29.42 19.07
C GLU A 373 5.40 -30.87 18.85
N SER A 374 4.15 -31.09 18.44
CA SER A 374 3.61 -32.43 18.20
C SER A 374 4.30 -33.10 17.01
N LEU A 375 4.47 -32.39 15.90
CA LEU A 375 5.17 -32.88 14.71
C LEU A 375 6.66 -33.11 14.99
N SER A 376 7.31 -32.18 15.69
CA SER A 376 8.73 -32.28 16.04
C SER A 376 9.02 -33.49 16.95
N ARG A 377 8.18 -33.74 17.97
CA ARG A 377 8.32 -34.94 18.85
C ARG A 377 8.11 -36.26 18.12
N ALA A 378 7.35 -36.25 17.03
CA ALA A 378 7.07 -37.42 16.21
C ALA A 378 8.04 -37.56 15.02
N ASP A 379 9.15 -36.81 14.99
CA ASP A 379 10.14 -36.77 13.91
C ASP A 379 9.52 -36.50 12.52
N ARG A 380 8.52 -35.61 12.48
CA ARG A 380 7.82 -35.17 11.26
C ARG A 380 8.34 -33.85 10.76
N HIS A 381 8.29 -33.63 9.44
CA HIS A 381 8.88 -32.43 8.82
C HIS A 381 8.03 -31.20 8.97
N ILE A 382 8.71 -30.09 9.23
CA ILE A 382 8.12 -28.77 9.18
C ILE A 382 8.99 -27.91 8.27
N VAL A 383 8.44 -27.49 7.14
CA VAL A 383 9.09 -26.58 6.22
C VAL A 383 8.26 -25.33 6.10
N LEU A 384 8.90 -24.18 6.27
CA LEU A 384 8.25 -22.89 6.28
C LEU A 384 8.88 -21.97 5.24
N ALA A 385 8.09 -21.07 4.67
CA ALA A 385 8.59 -19.99 3.83
C ALA A 385 8.16 -18.62 4.35
N SER A 386 9.06 -17.65 4.22
CA SER A 386 8.86 -16.29 4.68
C SER A 386 9.45 -15.27 3.71
N ASP A 387 8.85 -14.07 3.65
CA ASP A 387 9.44 -12.93 2.93
C ASP A 387 10.62 -12.29 3.67
N ARG A 388 10.76 -12.56 4.99
CA ARG A 388 11.78 -12.01 5.88
C ARG A 388 12.21 -13.01 6.95
N SER A 389 13.32 -12.78 7.63
CA SER A 389 13.78 -13.69 8.69
C SER A 389 12.78 -13.77 9.85
N PRO A 390 12.70 -14.89 10.61
CA PRO A 390 11.79 -15.00 11.75
C PRO A 390 11.89 -13.83 12.75
N LYS A 391 13.11 -13.37 13.04
CA LYS A 391 13.36 -12.19 13.89
C LYS A 391 12.86 -10.86 13.33
N ALA A 392 12.65 -10.76 12.03
CA ALA A 392 12.17 -9.54 11.36
C ALA A 392 10.64 -9.52 11.17
N ILE A 393 9.93 -10.56 11.61
CA ILE A 393 8.46 -10.60 11.60
C ILE A 393 7.97 -9.88 12.86
N SER A 394 7.26 -8.76 12.68
CA SER A 394 6.64 -8.01 13.76
C SER A 394 5.60 -8.85 14.50
N ASP A 395 5.54 -8.70 15.82
CA ASP A 395 4.52 -9.31 16.68
C ASP A 395 4.45 -10.85 16.57
N LEU A 396 5.60 -11.51 16.43
CA LEU A 396 5.75 -12.97 16.47
C LEU A 396 6.24 -13.42 17.86
N ASP A 397 5.56 -14.40 18.48
CA ASP A 397 5.92 -14.94 19.80
C ASP A 397 7.39 -15.44 19.79
N GLU A 398 8.17 -15.01 20.78
CA GLU A 398 9.60 -15.34 20.91
C GLU A 398 9.85 -16.85 20.94
N ARG A 399 8.91 -17.64 21.48
CA ARG A 399 8.99 -19.10 21.47
C ARG A 399 8.94 -19.61 20.04
N LEU A 400 8.04 -19.07 19.21
CA LEU A 400 7.95 -19.46 17.82
C LEU A 400 9.20 -19.03 17.04
N VAL A 401 9.71 -17.80 17.26
CA VAL A 401 10.99 -17.36 16.69
C VAL A 401 12.12 -18.32 17.03
N SER A 402 12.26 -18.68 18.32
CA SER A 402 13.28 -19.62 18.81
C SER A 402 13.17 -20.99 18.14
N ARG A 403 11.95 -21.51 17.97
CA ARG A 403 11.72 -22.79 17.29
C ARG A 403 12.04 -22.73 15.79
N LEU A 404 11.62 -21.68 15.10
CA LEU A 404 11.93 -21.47 13.69
C LEU A 404 13.45 -21.35 13.46
N GLU A 405 14.17 -20.72 14.38
CA GLU A 405 15.63 -20.57 14.31
C GLU A 405 16.42 -21.79 14.81
N SER A 406 15.80 -22.69 15.57
CA SER A 406 16.48 -23.91 16.05
C SER A 406 16.82 -24.92 14.95
N GLY A 407 16.20 -24.76 13.77
CA GLY A 407 16.47 -25.57 12.59
C GLY A 407 17.45 -24.90 11.63
N LEU A 408 17.16 -24.96 10.33
CA LEU A 408 17.97 -24.30 9.30
C LEU A 408 17.19 -23.15 8.67
N VAL A 409 17.78 -21.95 8.70
CA VAL A 409 17.29 -20.80 7.93
C VAL A 409 18.12 -20.66 6.66
N ALA A 410 17.51 -20.95 5.51
CA ALA A 410 18.14 -20.84 4.21
C ALA A 410 17.59 -19.63 3.44
N THR A 411 18.47 -18.77 2.95
CA THR A 411 18.08 -17.58 2.21
C THR A 411 18.18 -17.79 0.70
N ILE A 412 17.29 -17.14 -0.07
CA ILE A 412 17.37 -17.04 -1.53
C ILE A 412 17.52 -15.57 -1.90
N GLN A 413 18.57 -15.27 -2.68
CA GLN A 413 18.84 -13.93 -3.20
C GLN A 413 18.43 -13.82 -4.67
N PRO A 414 18.21 -12.60 -5.19
CA PRO A 414 17.95 -12.38 -6.61
C PRO A 414 19.01 -13.07 -7.50
N PRO A 415 18.60 -13.79 -8.57
CA PRO A 415 19.53 -14.52 -9.42
C PRO A 415 20.38 -13.56 -10.28
N GLY A 416 21.66 -13.89 -10.42
CA GLY A 416 22.54 -13.23 -11.40
C GLY A 416 22.12 -13.50 -12.85
N LYS A 417 22.66 -12.72 -13.80
CA LYS A 417 22.31 -12.79 -15.23
C LYS A 417 22.37 -14.21 -15.79
N GLU A 418 23.43 -14.96 -15.49
CA GLU A 418 23.60 -16.34 -15.96
C GLU A 418 22.47 -17.26 -15.50
N THR A 419 22.07 -17.16 -14.23
CA THR A 419 20.96 -17.93 -13.68
C THR A 419 19.63 -17.49 -14.28
N ARG A 420 19.42 -16.19 -14.52
CA ARG A 420 18.22 -15.68 -15.21
C ARG A 420 18.10 -16.23 -16.63
N VAL A 421 19.19 -16.22 -17.40
CA VAL A 421 19.22 -16.84 -18.74
C VAL A 421 18.93 -18.33 -18.67
N ALA A 422 19.48 -19.05 -17.68
CA ALA A 422 19.20 -20.47 -17.49
C ALA A 422 17.73 -20.76 -17.13
N ILE A 423 17.11 -19.92 -16.30
CA ILE A 423 15.66 -19.97 -15.98
C ILE A 423 14.83 -19.81 -17.26
N LEU A 424 15.13 -18.80 -18.06
CA LEU A 424 14.44 -18.54 -19.32
C LEU A 424 14.64 -19.70 -20.33
N ALA A 425 15.87 -20.19 -20.49
CA ALA A 425 16.20 -21.31 -21.36
C ALA A 425 15.48 -22.60 -20.93
N ARG A 426 15.35 -22.83 -19.62
CA ARG A 426 14.56 -23.95 -19.10
C ARG A 426 13.09 -23.79 -19.43
N ARG A 427 12.54 -22.59 -19.23
CA ARG A 427 11.14 -22.29 -19.52
C ARG A 427 10.83 -22.48 -21.00
N ALA A 428 11.72 -22.04 -21.90
CA ALA A 428 11.65 -22.30 -23.34
C ALA A 428 11.62 -23.80 -23.67
N ARG A 429 12.53 -24.58 -23.07
CA ARG A 429 12.56 -26.05 -23.23
C ARG A 429 11.30 -26.73 -22.72
N ALA A 430 10.72 -26.27 -21.61
CA ALA A 430 9.51 -26.84 -21.03
C ALA A 430 8.29 -26.70 -21.96
N VAL A 431 8.25 -25.64 -22.76
CA VAL A 431 7.24 -25.40 -23.79
C VAL A 431 7.70 -25.80 -25.19
N ARG A 432 8.87 -26.46 -25.29
CA ARG A 432 9.50 -26.97 -26.52
C ARG A 432 9.69 -25.88 -27.59
N LEU A 433 9.98 -24.66 -27.16
CA LEU A 433 10.30 -23.55 -28.05
C LEU A 433 11.81 -23.35 -28.13
N GLU A 434 12.31 -23.21 -29.35
CA GLU A 434 13.68 -22.78 -29.59
C GLU A 434 13.76 -21.25 -29.55
N VAL A 435 14.52 -20.72 -28.60
CA VAL A 435 14.74 -19.29 -28.43
C VAL A 435 16.25 -19.05 -28.36
N SER A 436 16.76 -18.12 -29.18
CA SER A 436 18.19 -17.85 -29.24
C SER A 436 18.72 -17.30 -27.91
N SER A 437 19.97 -17.62 -27.59
CA SER A 437 20.64 -17.13 -26.38
C SER A 437 20.68 -15.60 -26.31
N GLU A 438 20.75 -14.93 -27.46
CA GLU A 438 20.71 -13.48 -27.57
C GLU A 438 19.38 -12.89 -27.06
N VAL A 439 18.25 -13.51 -27.43
CA VAL A 439 16.92 -13.11 -26.94
C VAL A 439 16.80 -13.35 -25.44
N LEU A 440 17.20 -14.54 -24.97
CA LEU A 440 17.15 -14.85 -23.53
C LEU A 440 18.05 -13.92 -22.71
N GLY A 441 19.24 -13.59 -23.23
CA GLY A 441 20.16 -12.63 -22.64
C GLY A 441 19.55 -11.23 -22.54
N TYR A 442 18.90 -10.76 -23.61
CA TYR A 442 18.21 -9.48 -23.62
C TYR A 442 17.08 -9.41 -22.57
N ILE A 443 16.24 -10.44 -22.48
CA ILE A 443 15.17 -10.51 -21.47
C ILE A 443 15.78 -10.50 -20.05
N ALA A 444 16.88 -11.22 -19.84
CA ALA A 444 17.57 -11.29 -18.56
C ALA A 444 18.27 -9.98 -18.16
N ASP A 445 18.65 -9.14 -19.11
CA ASP A 445 19.24 -7.81 -18.83
C ASP A 445 18.17 -6.78 -18.43
N LEU A 446 16.93 -6.92 -18.91
CA LEU A 446 15.86 -5.96 -18.63
C LEU A 446 15.16 -6.20 -17.28
N VAL A 447 15.15 -7.45 -16.79
CA VAL A 447 14.45 -7.84 -15.56
C VAL A 447 15.44 -8.45 -14.56
N GLU A 448 15.78 -7.68 -13.53
CA GLU A 448 16.86 -8.04 -12.59
C GLU A 448 16.36 -8.57 -11.24
N ASP A 449 15.23 -8.05 -10.73
CA ASP A 449 14.88 -8.19 -9.31
C ASP A 449 14.02 -9.43 -8.97
N ASN A 450 13.25 -9.95 -9.93
CA ASN A 450 12.16 -10.88 -9.65
C ASN A 450 11.98 -11.96 -10.74
N VAL A 451 12.04 -13.25 -10.37
CA VAL A 451 11.87 -14.37 -11.32
C VAL A 451 10.45 -14.44 -11.89
N ARG A 452 9.44 -13.98 -11.13
CA ARG A 452 8.05 -13.89 -11.61
C ARG A 452 7.92 -12.88 -12.75
N GLU A 453 8.55 -11.72 -12.62
CA GLU A 453 8.58 -10.70 -13.68
C GLU A 453 9.37 -11.17 -14.89
N LEU A 454 10.50 -11.87 -14.66
CA LEU A 454 11.33 -12.46 -15.70
C LEU A 454 10.52 -13.47 -16.54
N GLY A 455 9.75 -14.34 -15.87
CA GLY A 455 8.82 -15.26 -16.51
C GLY A 455 7.68 -14.56 -17.24
N GLY A 456 7.17 -13.46 -16.68
CA GLY A 456 6.16 -12.62 -17.33
C GLY A 456 6.65 -11.99 -18.63
N ALA A 457 7.86 -11.43 -18.64
CA ALA A 457 8.50 -10.88 -19.83
C ALA A 457 8.69 -11.95 -20.92
N PHE A 458 9.17 -13.12 -20.55
CA PHE A 458 9.29 -14.27 -21.44
C PHE A 458 7.96 -14.69 -22.08
N ASN A 459 6.93 -14.86 -21.24
CA ASN A 459 5.60 -15.22 -21.71
C ASN A 459 5.05 -14.17 -22.70
N ARG A 460 5.28 -12.86 -22.46
CA ARG A 460 4.86 -11.80 -23.37
C ARG A 460 5.52 -11.91 -24.75
N VAL A 461 6.84 -12.13 -24.81
CA VAL A 461 7.57 -12.29 -26.08
C VAL A 461 7.02 -13.48 -26.88
N ILE A 462 6.76 -14.60 -26.21
CA ILE A 462 6.19 -15.78 -26.88
C ILE A 462 4.76 -15.55 -27.32
N ALA A 463 3.91 -15.03 -26.43
CA ALA A 463 2.52 -14.72 -26.71
C ALA A 463 2.41 -13.86 -27.98
N PHE A 464 3.23 -12.84 -28.06
CA PHE A 464 3.26 -11.92 -29.17
C PHE A 464 3.79 -12.55 -30.46
N SER A 465 4.89 -13.31 -30.38
CA SER A 465 5.41 -14.08 -31.52
C SER A 465 4.34 -15.01 -32.09
N SER A 466 3.60 -15.70 -31.22
CA SER A 466 2.50 -16.58 -31.59
C SER A 466 1.37 -15.84 -32.29
N VAL A 467 0.86 -14.77 -31.67
CA VAL A 467 -0.32 -14.05 -32.16
C VAL A 467 0.01 -13.34 -33.49
N MET A 468 1.23 -12.84 -33.67
CA MET A 468 1.64 -12.20 -34.92
C MET A 468 2.24 -13.12 -35.97
N GLY A 469 2.49 -14.38 -35.64
CA GLY A 469 3.20 -15.30 -36.54
C GLY A 469 4.61 -14.81 -36.91
N ARG A 470 5.25 -14.00 -36.05
CA ARG A 470 6.62 -13.47 -36.26
C ARG A 470 7.64 -14.36 -35.54
N PRO A 471 8.83 -14.60 -36.12
CA PRO A 471 9.85 -15.40 -35.45
C PRO A 471 10.34 -14.72 -34.16
N ILE A 472 10.65 -15.52 -33.14
CA ILE A 472 11.22 -15.01 -31.89
C ILE A 472 12.64 -14.49 -32.17
N SER A 473 12.79 -13.17 -32.28
CA SER A 473 14.05 -12.49 -32.54
C SER A 473 14.35 -11.44 -31.48
N ARG A 474 15.60 -10.94 -31.43
CA ARG A 474 15.97 -9.85 -30.51
C ARG A 474 15.18 -8.57 -30.81
N ASP A 475 14.93 -8.28 -32.09
CA ASP A 475 14.13 -7.12 -32.49
C ASP A 475 12.68 -7.25 -32.01
N LEU A 476 12.10 -8.46 -32.11
CA LEU A 476 10.78 -8.75 -31.55
C LEU A 476 10.81 -8.59 -30.02
N ALA A 477 11.80 -9.15 -29.34
CA ALA A 477 11.91 -9.02 -27.89
C ALA A 477 12.13 -7.55 -27.46
N GLN A 478 12.89 -6.78 -28.24
CA GLN A 478 13.03 -5.34 -28.04
C GLN A 478 11.71 -4.63 -28.23
N GLU A 479 10.97 -4.88 -29.30
CA GLU A 479 9.66 -4.30 -29.54
C GLU A 479 8.68 -4.65 -28.40
N VAL A 480 8.55 -5.94 -28.07
CA VAL A 480 7.64 -6.43 -27.04
C VAL A 480 7.99 -5.94 -25.63
N LEU A 481 9.28 -5.75 -25.34
CA LEU A 481 9.76 -5.47 -23.99
C LEU A 481 10.28 -4.05 -23.77
N ARG A 482 10.66 -3.31 -24.83
CA ARG A 482 10.78 -1.84 -24.79
C ARG A 482 9.40 -1.22 -24.62
N ASP A 483 8.40 -1.79 -25.28
CA ASP A 483 6.98 -1.56 -24.99
C ASP A 483 6.43 -2.59 -24.01
N GLY A 484 7.23 -3.04 -23.04
CA GLY A 484 6.94 -4.12 -22.08
C GLY A 484 5.76 -3.94 -21.12
N GLY A 485 4.88 -2.97 -21.37
CA GLY A 485 3.45 -3.16 -21.26
C GLY A 485 2.84 -3.19 -22.67
N GLY A 486 2.77 -4.39 -23.26
CA GLY A 486 2.74 -4.59 -24.73
C GLY A 486 1.52 -4.18 -25.53
N GLU A 487 1.70 -4.29 -26.85
CA GLU A 487 0.69 -4.61 -27.85
C GLU A 487 1.32 -5.15 -29.15
N THR A 488 0.76 -6.27 -29.60
CA THR A 488 1.01 -7.05 -30.84
C THR A 488 0.75 -6.27 -32.13
N PRO A 489 1.67 -6.16 -33.13
CA PRO A 489 1.33 -5.61 -34.43
C PRO A 489 1.10 -6.70 -35.47
N ALA A 490 -0.10 -6.63 -36.04
CA ALA A 490 -0.47 -7.22 -37.32
C ALA A 490 0.57 -6.86 -38.37
N GLY A 491 1.16 -7.89 -38.98
CA GLY A 491 1.96 -7.70 -40.17
C GLY A 491 1.07 -7.28 -41.34
N GLY A 492 1.53 -6.32 -42.12
CA GLY A 492 1.17 -6.25 -43.53
C GLY A 492 0.88 -4.86 -44.08
N LYS A 493 1.91 -4.29 -44.74
CA LYS A 493 1.88 -3.25 -45.77
C LYS A 493 1.58 -1.82 -45.31
N ALA A 494 2.45 -0.92 -45.75
CA ALA A 494 2.27 0.51 -45.71
C ALA A 494 0.93 0.91 -46.36
N ALA A 495 0.08 1.60 -45.58
CA ALA A 495 -0.78 2.74 -45.92
C ALA A 495 -2.00 2.79 -44.96
N PRO A 496 -2.67 3.94 -44.77
CA PRO A 496 -2.30 5.33 -45.03
C PRO A 496 -2.09 6.09 -43.71
N ASP A 497 -1.69 7.35 -43.84
CA ASP A 497 -1.73 8.40 -42.84
C ASP A 497 -3.08 8.39 -42.09
N VAL A 498 -3.17 7.71 -40.93
CA VAL A 498 -4.24 7.99 -39.98
C VAL A 498 -3.84 9.33 -39.37
N LEU A 499 -4.57 10.38 -39.71
CA LEU A 499 -4.42 11.72 -39.15
C LEU A 499 -4.53 11.62 -37.62
N GLU A 500 -3.42 11.39 -36.94
CA GLU A 500 -3.33 11.50 -35.49
C GLU A 500 -3.82 12.89 -35.10
N PRO A 501 -4.77 13.00 -34.16
CA PRO A 501 -5.48 14.24 -33.87
C PRO A 501 -4.53 15.35 -33.45
N ASP A 502 -4.73 16.54 -34.03
CA ASP A 502 -3.92 17.71 -33.71
C ASP A 502 -4.35 18.28 -32.35
N LEU A 503 -3.44 18.23 -31.37
CA LEU A 503 -3.71 18.78 -30.04
C LEU A 503 -3.78 20.31 -30.10
N THR A 504 -4.90 20.85 -29.64
CA THR A 504 -5.18 22.29 -29.64
C THR A 504 -4.81 22.91 -28.29
N PRO A 505 -4.03 24.00 -28.26
CA PRO A 505 -3.74 24.73 -27.03
C PRO A 505 -4.99 25.21 -26.29
N GLY A 506 -5.00 25.10 -24.96
CA GLY A 506 -6.14 25.45 -24.11
C GLY A 506 -7.20 24.34 -24.00
N ARG A 507 -6.93 23.15 -24.54
CA ARG A 507 -7.82 21.99 -24.42
C ARG A 507 -7.24 20.89 -23.55
N SER A 508 -8.16 20.15 -22.94
CA SER A 508 -7.90 19.01 -22.08
C SER A 508 -8.47 17.75 -22.70
N TYR A 509 -7.65 16.71 -22.86
CA TYR A 509 -7.99 15.48 -23.56
C TYR A 509 -7.93 14.27 -22.63
N LEU A 510 -8.98 13.46 -22.66
CA LEU A 510 -9.04 12.15 -22.00
C LEU A 510 -8.62 11.09 -23.01
N VAL A 511 -7.48 10.44 -22.76
CA VAL A 511 -6.96 9.36 -23.61
C VAL A 511 -7.41 8.03 -23.00
N GLU A 512 -8.34 7.37 -23.66
CA GLU A 512 -8.84 6.05 -23.25
C GLU A 512 -7.86 4.97 -23.73
N GLU A 513 -7.07 4.41 -22.82
CA GLU A 513 -6.07 3.37 -23.11
C GLU A 513 -5.71 2.57 -21.85
N ASP A 514 -5.52 1.25 -21.97
CA ASP A 514 -5.14 0.39 -20.84
C ASP A 514 -3.72 0.68 -20.33
N ARG A 515 -2.87 1.29 -21.16
CA ARG A 515 -1.52 1.74 -20.82
C ARG A 515 -1.22 3.04 -21.54
N PRO A 516 -0.49 3.98 -20.94
CA PRO A 516 -0.33 5.38 -21.40
C PRO A 516 0.52 5.59 -22.68
N ALA A 517 0.64 4.61 -23.57
CA ALA A 517 1.56 4.66 -24.71
C ALA A 517 1.12 5.68 -25.79
N GLY A 518 -0.17 5.77 -26.06
CA GLY A 518 -0.80 6.77 -26.90
C GLY A 518 -0.62 8.17 -26.35
N ALA A 519 -0.87 8.38 -25.07
CA ALA A 519 -0.69 9.67 -24.40
C ALA A 519 0.77 10.13 -24.43
N PHE A 520 1.75 9.23 -24.26
CA PHE A 520 3.17 9.56 -24.41
C PHE A 520 3.56 9.94 -25.86
N ARG A 521 3.01 9.27 -26.88
CA ARG A 521 3.23 9.63 -28.29
C ARG A 521 2.66 11.01 -28.62
N LEU A 522 1.42 11.27 -28.18
CA LEU A 522 0.74 12.57 -28.33
C LEU A 522 1.54 13.70 -27.65
N LEU A 523 2.04 13.46 -26.44
CA LEU A 523 2.92 14.39 -25.74
C LEU A 523 4.21 14.66 -26.53
N SER A 524 4.91 13.62 -26.99
CA SER A 524 6.18 13.76 -27.73
C SER A 524 6.02 14.66 -28.96
N LYS A 525 4.93 14.48 -29.71
CA LYS A 525 4.57 15.32 -30.86
C LYS A 525 4.28 16.77 -30.46
N ALA A 526 3.59 16.99 -29.35
CA ALA A 526 3.32 18.33 -28.82
C ALA A 526 4.62 19.06 -28.39
N LEU A 527 5.58 18.33 -27.81
CA LEU A 527 6.89 18.86 -27.39
C LEU A 527 7.77 19.25 -28.59
N GLY A 528 7.69 18.51 -29.70
CA GLY A 528 8.40 18.82 -30.95
C GLY A 528 8.08 20.20 -31.54
N ARG A 529 7.01 20.86 -31.08
CA ARG A 529 6.64 22.24 -31.44
C ARG A 529 7.30 23.31 -30.58
N GLY A 530 8.29 22.96 -29.74
CA GLY A 530 9.10 23.88 -28.94
C GLY A 530 8.44 24.37 -27.63
N ARG A 531 7.44 23.64 -27.14
CA ARG A 531 6.72 23.94 -25.89
C ARG A 531 7.23 23.07 -24.74
N GLY A 532 7.14 23.59 -23.53
CA GLY A 532 7.57 22.85 -22.34
C GLY A 532 6.68 21.63 -22.03
N GLY A 533 7.23 20.67 -21.29
CA GLY A 533 6.57 19.41 -20.96
C GLY A 533 6.67 19.01 -19.50
N LEU A 534 5.55 18.68 -18.87
CA LEU A 534 5.51 18.04 -17.55
C LEU A 534 4.81 16.69 -17.66
N VAL A 535 5.45 15.65 -17.12
CA VAL A 535 4.90 14.31 -17.04
C VAL A 535 4.77 13.89 -15.59
N ILE A 536 3.60 13.37 -15.22
CA ILE A 536 3.36 12.67 -13.96
C ILE A 536 2.85 11.28 -14.34
N THR A 537 3.54 10.23 -13.93
CA THR A 537 3.24 8.86 -14.41
C THR A 537 3.60 7.81 -13.37
N ARG A 538 2.91 6.66 -13.41
CA ARG A 538 3.26 5.48 -12.61
C ARG A 538 4.46 4.73 -13.15
N MET A 539 4.87 5.01 -14.38
CA MET A 539 6.07 4.45 -14.98
C MET A 539 7.32 5.11 -14.39
N ASN A 540 8.37 4.30 -14.21
CA ASN A 540 9.65 4.83 -13.74
C ASN A 540 10.20 5.86 -14.75
N PRO A 541 10.62 7.07 -14.33
CA PRO A 541 11.09 8.12 -15.24
C PRO A 541 12.23 7.69 -16.18
N LYS A 542 13.11 6.76 -15.76
CA LYS A 542 14.15 6.21 -16.65
C LYS A 542 13.54 5.43 -17.82
N ARG A 543 12.53 4.59 -17.53
CA ARG A 543 11.80 3.82 -18.56
C ARG A 543 11.03 4.74 -19.49
N VAL A 544 10.47 5.84 -18.99
CA VAL A 544 9.76 6.84 -19.80
C VAL A 544 10.70 7.50 -20.81
N HIS A 545 11.91 7.88 -20.40
CA HIS A 545 12.93 8.41 -21.31
C HIS A 545 13.39 7.37 -22.34
N GLU A 546 13.65 6.14 -21.90
CA GLU A 546 14.17 5.07 -22.77
C GLU A 546 13.15 4.56 -23.80
N ALA A 547 11.87 4.47 -23.42
CA ALA A 547 10.81 3.93 -24.28
C ALA A 547 10.26 4.96 -25.29
N PHE A 548 10.11 6.22 -24.87
CA PHE A 548 9.41 7.23 -25.69
C PHE A 548 10.30 8.38 -26.17
N GLY A 549 11.58 8.41 -25.77
CA GLY A 549 12.51 9.47 -26.17
C GLY A 549 12.05 10.87 -25.78
N LEU A 550 11.25 10.98 -24.71
CA LEU A 550 10.57 12.22 -24.32
C LEU A 550 11.57 13.27 -23.86
N THR A 551 11.51 14.45 -24.48
CA THR A 551 12.28 15.65 -24.08
C THR A 551 11.45 16.55 -23.17
N ALA A 552 10.63 15.97 -22.29
CA ALA A 552 9.87 16.73 -21.32
C ALA A 552 10.82 17.43 -20.33
N ASP A 553 10.47 18.64 -19.91
CA ASP A 553 11.30 19.41 -18.98
C ASP A 553 11.37 18.79 -17.59
N ARG A 554 10.32 18.05 -17.21
CA ARG A 554 10.23 17.41 -15.91
C ARG A 554 9.36 16.17 -15.97
N ILE A 555 9.84 15.08 -15.38
CA ILE A 555 9.12 13.81 -15.27
C ILE A 555 9.11 13.41 -13.79
N LEU A 556 7.91 13.36 -13.21
CA LEU A 556 7.67 12.99 -11.81
C LEU A 556 7.09 11.58 -11.75
N TRP A 557 7.75 10.72 -10.98
CA TRP A 557 7.24 9.39 -10.71
C TRP A 557 6.14 9.45 -9.66
N LEU A 558 4.92 9.13 -10.04
CA LEU A 558 3.79 9.04 -9.12
C LEU A 558 3.99 7.82 -8.21
N THR A 559 4.38 8.00 -6.95
CA THR A 559 4.64 6.90 -5.99
C THR A 559 4.74 7.42 -4.55
N ASP A 560 4.32 6.61 -3.58
CA ASP A 560 4.50 6.87 -2.14
C ASP A 560 5.93 6.63 -1.64
N ARG A 561 6.80 6.06 -2.49
CA ARG A 561 8.20 5.77 -2.13
C ARG A 561 9.10 6.92 -2.55
N GLU A 562 9.73 7.57 -1.57
CA GLU A 562 10.82 8.50 -1.87
C GLU A 562 12.06 7.75 -2.35
N THR A 563 12.66 8.22 -3.44
CA THR A 563 13.91 7.69 -3.96
C THR A 563 14.85 8.83 -4.36
N LYS A 564 16.16 8.59 -4.20
CA LYS A 564 17.20 9.51 -4.68
C LYS A 564 17.46 9.38 -6.18
N ALA A 565 16.94 8.32 -6.81
CA ALA A 565 17.25 7.98 -8.19
C ALA A 565 16.33 8.64 -9.23
N ALA A 566 15.21 9.20 -8.81
CA ALA A 566 14.23 9.88 -9.67
C ALA A 566 13.40 10.87 -8.84
N GLU A 567 12.92 11.94 -9.46
CA GLU A 567 11.95 12.83 -8.81
C GLU A 567 10.62 12.08 -8.64
N THR A 568 10.09 12.06 -7.42
CA THR A 568 8.84 11.38 -7.10
C THR A 568 7.78 12.36 -6.63
N ILE A 569 6.52 11.98 -6.78
CA ILE A 569 5.37 12.69 -6.25
C ILE A 569 4.36 11.68 -5.68
N PRO A 570 3.89 11.85 -4.43
CA PRO A 570 2.86 10.98 -3.88
C PRO A 570 1.50 11.20 -4.57
N PRO A 571 0.54 10.26 -4.47
CA PRO A 571 -0.83 10.40 -4.96
C PRO A 571 -1.68 11.37 -4.12
N ALA A 572 -1.07 12.48 -3.69
CA ALA A 572 -1.72 13.57 -2.97
C ALA A 572 -2.17 14.64 -3.98
N LEU A 573 -3.48 14.77 -4.16
CA LEU A 573 -4.09 15.60 -5.22
C LEU A 573 -3.63 17.06 -5.13
N GLU A 574 -3.58 17.65 -3.94
CA GLU A 574 -3.17 19.04 -3.72
C GLU A 574 -1.72 19.28 -4.10
N ARG A 575 -0.84 18.29 -3.86
CA ARG A 575 0.56 18.39 -4.25
C ARG A 575 0.74 18.26 -5.75
N ILE A 576 -0.01 17.36 -6.38
CA ILE A 576 -0.03 17.22 -7.84
C ILE A 576 -0.50 18.54 -8.49
N VAL A 577 -1.58 19.13 -7.96
CA VAL A 577 -2.06 20.45 -8.40
C VAL A 577 -0.99 21.51 -8.24
N TYR A 578 -0.36 21.61 -7.06
CA TYR A 578 0.68 22.61 -6.81
C TYR A 578 1.85 22.50 -7.79
N GLU A 579 2.30 21.27 -8.09
CA GLU A 579 3.39 21.03 -9.02
C GLU A 579 3.00 21.37 -10.47
N ILE A 580 1.77 21.03 -10.89
CA ILE A 580 1.25 21.38 -12.23
C ILE A 580 1.05 22.90 -12.36
N GLU A 581 0.34 23.54 -11.43
CA GLU A 581 0.11 24.99 -11.42
C GLU A 581 1.43 25.77 -11.37
N GLY A 582 2.36 25.34 -10.52
CA GLY A 582 3.69 25.94 -10.40
C GLY A 582 4.54 25.79 -11.67
N PHE A 583 4.39 24.68 -12.41
CA PHE A 583 5.04 24.47 -13.70
C PHE A 583 4.41 25.37 -14.78
N LEU A 584 3.08 25.36 -14.90
CA LEU A 584 2.33 26.14 -15.90
C LEU A 584 2.52 27.66 -15.71
N ALA A 585 2.62 28.14 -14.47
CA ALA A 585 2.91 29.54 -14.18
C ALA A 585 4.27 30.01 -14.73
N LYS A 586 5.26 29.10 -14.77
CA LYS A 586 6.61 29.39 -15.32
C LYS A 586 6.68 29.17 -16.83
N LYS A 587 5.86 28.26 -17.35
CA LYS A 587 5.84 27.84 -18.76
C LYS A 587 4.39 27.84 -19.30
N PRO A 588 3.80 29.01 -19.55
CA PRO A 588 2.47 29.09 -20.15
C PRO A 588 2.48 28.47 -21.55
N GLY A 589 1.39 27.77 -21.90
CA GLY A 589 1.28 27.05 -23.17
C GLY A 589 1.99 25.70 -23.24
N ALA A 590 2.52 25.21 -22.13
CA ALA A 590 3.16 23.90 -22.02
C ALA A 590 2.15 22.74 -22.13
N THR A 591 2.67 21.52 -22.32
CA THR A 591 1.86 20.29 -22.34
C THR A 591 2.08 19.51 -21.06
N VAL A 592 1.00 19.10 -20.41
CA VAL A 592 0.99 18.32 -19.18
C VAL A 592 0.38 16.96 -19.46
N LEU A 593 1.06 15.89 -19.07
CA LEU A 593 0.54 14.53 -19.09
C LEU A 593 0.42 14.00 -17.66
N LEU A 594 -0.78 13.54 -17.30
CA LEU A 594 -1.05 12.81 -16.08
C LEU A 594 -1.48 11.38 -16.41
N ASP A 595 -0.70 10.42 -15.93
CA ASP A 595 -0.94 8.98 -16.03
C ASP A 595 -1.03 8.36 -14.61
N GLY A 596 -1.82 7.30 -14.48
CA GLY A 596 -2.07 6.61 -13.23
C GLY A 596 -3.29 7.12 -12.47
N LEU A 597 -4.36 7.50 -13.18
CA LEU A 597 -5.64 7.88 -12.59
C LEU A 597 -6.17 6.78 -11.65
N GLU A 598 -5.91 5.52 -11.97
CA GLU A 598 -6.23 4.35 -11.15
C GLU A 598 -5.61 4.44 -9.77
N TYR A 599 -4.34 4.84 -9.73
CA TYR A 599 -3.60 4.96 -8.49
C TYR A 599 -4.15 6.13 -7.66
N LEU A 600 -4.50 7.24 -8.31
CA LEU A 600 -5.14 8.37 -7.64
C LEU A 600 -6.52 7.98 -7.07
N VAL A 601 -7.35 7.25 -7.80
CA VAL A 601 -8.65 6.74 -7.35
C VAL A 601 -8.51 5.64 -6.29
N SER A 602 -7.42 4.89 -6.28
CA SER A 602 -7.16 3.90 -5.22
C SER A 602 -6.78 4.53 -3.89
N SER A 603 -6.19 5.74 -3.93
CA SER A 603 -5.72 6.48 -2.75
C SER A 603 -6.66 7.63 -2.33
N ASN A 604 -7.63 8.00 -3.18
CA ASN A 604 -8.56 9.12 -2.97
C ASN A 604 -9.97 8.73 -3.44
N SER A 605 -11.02 9.38 -2.95
CA SER A 605 -12.37 9.15 -3.50
C SER A 605 -12.46 9.62 -4.95
N PHE A 606 -13.24 8.94 -5.78
CA PHE A 606 -13.48 9.36 -7.16
C PHE A 606 -14.01 10.80 -7.25
N GLU A 607 -14.86 11.23 -6.30
CA GLU A 607 -15.37 12.61 -6.26
C GLU A 607 -14.25 13.63 -6.04
N ALA A 608 -13.27 13.33 -5.18
CA ALA A 608 -12.11 14.18 -4.97
C ALA A 608 -11.24 14.24 -6.23
N VAL A 609 -11.03 13.10 -6.90
CA VAL A 609 -10.31 13.02 -8.17
C VAL A 609 -11.03 13.80 -9.27
N LEU A 610 -12.36 13.72 -9.36
CA LEU A 610 -13.14 14.48 -10.34
C LEU A 610 -13.05 16.00 -10.08
N LYS A 611 -13.13 16.44 -8.82
CA LYS A 611 -12.91 17.84 -8.44
C LYS A 611 -11.50 18.32 -8.80
N PHE A 612 -10.51 17.45 -8.57
CA PHE A 612 -9.12 17.68 -8.97
C PHE A 612 -8.96 17.84 -10.48
N VAL A 613 -9.55 16.94 -11.29
CA VAL A 613 -9.53 17.02 -12.76
C VAL A 613 -10.18 18.31 -13.24
N ARG A 614 -11.37 18.66 -12.73
CA ARG A 614 -12.06 19.91 -13.08
C ARG A 614 -11.19 21.14 -12.83
N ARG A 615 -10.57 21.23 -11.65
CA ARG A 615 -9.66 22.33 -11.33
C ARG A 615 -8.50 22.42 -12.32
N LEU A 616 -7.92 21.28 -12.73
CA LEU A 616 -6.84 21.29 -13.71
C LEU A 616 -7.32 21.69 -15.10
N VAL A 617 -8.51 21.24 -15.52
CA VAL A 617 -9.12 21.66 -16.80
C VAL A 617 -9.29 23.17 -16.84
N ASP A 618 -9.78 23.79 -15.75
CA ASP A 618 -9.93 25.25 -15.63
C ASP A 618 -8.56 25.95 -15.75
N THR A 619 -7.58 25.54 -14.94
CA THR A 619 -6.22 26.11 -14.94
C THR A 619 -5.54 26.01 -16.32
N VAL A 620 -5.68 24.85 -16.98
CA VAL A 620 -5.07 24.59 -18.30
C VAL A 620 -5.70 25.45 -19.38
N SER A 621 -7.03 25.63 -19.31
CA SER A 621 -7.79 26.48 -20.22
C SER A 621 -7.36 27.95 -20.10
N GLU A 622 -7.21 28.47 -18.87
CA GLU A 622 -6.71 29.82 -18.62
C GLU A 622 -5.27 30.01 -19.15
N GLY A 623 -4.41 29.02 -18.92
CA GLY A 623 -3.00 29.04 -19.30
C GLY A 623 -2.70 28.70 -20.77
N HIS A 624 -3.72 28.53 -21.63
CA HIS A 624 -3.59 28.09 -23.03
C HIS A 624 -2.70 26.85 -23.21
N SER A 625 -2.67 26.00 -22.18
CA SER A 625 -1.82 24.81 -22.09
C SER A 625 -2.57 23.59 -22.61
N ILE A 626 -1.88 22.48 -22.84
CA ILE A 626 -2.51 21.23 -23.27
C ILE A 626 -2.45 20.26 -22.10
N PHE A 627 -3.57 19.63 -21.76
CA PHE A 627 -3.62 18.61 -20.71
C PHE A 627 -4.06 17.27 -21.29
N LEU A 628 -3.28 16.24 -21.02
CA LEU A 628 -3.54 14.86 -21.38
C LEU A 628 -3.74 14.06 -20.09
N LEU A 629 -4.88 13.37 -19.99
CA LEU A 629 -5.17 12.44 -18.90
C LEU A 629 -5.35 11.04 -19.48
N SER A 630 -4.46 10.10 -19.10
CA SER A 630 -4.59 8.70 -19.49
C SER A 630 -5.49 7.96 -18.50
N VAL A 631 -6.44 7.17 -19.01
CA VAL A 631 -7.30 6.31 -18.19
C VAL A 631 -7.54 4.96 -18.88
N GLY A 632 -7.39 3.87 -18.12
CA GLY A 632 -7.86 2.55 -18.56
C GLY A 632 -9.39 2.46 -18.43
N PRO A 633 -10.16 2.22 -19.51
CA PRO A 633 -11.63 2.18 -19.41
C PRO A 633 -12.16 1.13 -18.43
N ALA A 634 -11.41 0.05 -18.20
CA ALA A 634 -11.74 -1.02 -17.26
C ALA A 634 -11.45 -0.68 -15.79
N THR A 635 -10.82 0.46 -15.50
CA THR A 635 -10.26 0.78 -14.17
C THR A 635 -11.15 1.68 -13.32
N VAL A 636 -12.12 2.34 -13.96
CA VAL A 636 -13.16 3.15 -13.33
C VAL A 636 -14.53 2.60 -13.70
N LYS A 637 -15.55 2.82 -12.86
CA LYS A 637 -16.91 2.37 -13.21
C LYS A 637 -17.39 3.11 -14.46
N GLU A 638 -18.25 2.47 -15.25
CA GLU A 638 -18.81 3.08 -16.47
C GLU A 638 -19.47 4.44 -16.22
N GLN A 639 -20.13 4.62 -15.07
CA GLN A 639 -20.72 5.90 -14.68
C GLN A 639 -19.67 6.97 -14.35
N GLU A 640 -18.55 6.57 -13.74
CA GLU A 640 -17.44 7.44 -13.36
C GLU A 640 -16.66 7.88 -14.61
N LEU A 641 -16.43 6.96 -15.55
CA LEU A 641 -15.84 7.27 -16.86
C LEU A 641 -16.68 8.31 -17.62
N LYS A 642 -18.01 8.11 -17.70
CA LYS A 642 -18.93 9.09 -18.31
C LYS A 642 -18.94 10.46 -17.63
N MET A 643 -18.57 10.54 -16.35
CA MET A 643 -18.40 11.84 -15.69
C MET A 643 -17.13 12.54 -16.14
N LEU A 644 -16.02 11.81 -16.33
CA LEU A 644 -14.76 12.36 -16.85
C LEU A 644 -14.87 12.76 -18.33
N GLU A 645 -15.52 11.93 -19.15
CA GLU A 645 -15.83 12.20 -20.56
C GLU A 645 -16.62 13.50 -20.78
N ARG A 646 -17.35 13.99 -19.76
CA ARG A 646 -18.08 15.26 -19.83
C ARG A 646 -17.21 16.49 -19.56
N GLU A 647 -16.06 16.30 -18.90
CA GLU A 647 -15.16 17.39 -18.52
C GLU A 647 -14.02 17.59 -19.54
N MET A 648 -13.77 16.60 -20.41
CA MET A 648 -12.59 16.55 -21.28
C MET A 648 -12.94 16.03 -22.68
N ASP A 649 -12.19 16.46 -23.71
CA ASP A 649 -12.33 15.96 -25.07
C ASP A 649 -11.80 14.52 -25.17
N ILE A 650 -12.63 13.58 -25.63
CA ILE A 650 -12.27 12.16 -25.70
C ILE A 650 -11.38 11.89 -26.90
N LEU A 651 -10.24 11.23 -26.68
CA LEU A 651 -9.39 10.67 -27.72
C LEU A 651 -9.37 9.15 -27.60
N ARG A 652 -10.07 8.48 -28.53
CA ARG A 652 -9.99 7.03 -28.73
C ARG A 652 -8.98 6.77 -29.84
N LEU A 653 -7.84 6.23 -29.45
CA LEU A 653 -6.81 5.83 -30.38
C LEU A 653 -7.18 4.43 -30.90
N ASP A 654 -8.21 4.36 -31.75
CA ASP A 654 -8.77 3.09 -32.19
C ASP A 654 -7.78 2.29 -33.04
N GLY A 655 -7.54 1.07 -32.59
CA GLY A 655 -7.33 -0.10 -33.43
C GLY A 655 -8.60 -0.95 -33.54
N THR A 656 -9.74 -0.36 -33.90
CA THR A 656 -10.90 -1.08 -34.46
C THR A 656 -11.71 -0.19 -35.43
N ALA A 657 -11.37 -0.27 -36.71
CA ALA A 657 -12.30 -0.26 -37.84
C ALA A 657 -11.71 -1.11 -38.96
#